data_AF-A0AA41R2N3-F1
#
_entry.id   AF-A0AA41R2N3-F1
#
_cell.length_a   1.000
_cell.length_b   1.000
_cell.length_c   1.000
_cell.angle_alpha   90.00
_cell.angle_beta   90.00
_cell.angle_gamma   90.00
#
_symmetry.space_group_name_H-M   'P 1'
#
loop_
_entity.id
_entity.type
_entity.pdbx_description
1 polymer ?
#
loop_
_entity_poly.entity_id
_entity_poly.type
_entity_poly.pdbx_seq_one_letter_code
_entity_poly.pdbx_strand_id
1 'polypeptide(L)'
;MLQALKPRLQKATEPDKAQRATVRIAPPEFSRSESSTSGVPLFLQSSGAAVAESPRFPQQRENSLAAAPASIIQAKPEVGRPDDFYEKEADRVADSIVKSNRPRLNEDDDAGEVEPAPDLHDTVQGKYHNIHTGTPPTPRVENATGSGRNGHRMPLNVETPISSVLGADLSHVKVHDDDTAHKAAASMHARAFTHGHHIYLGAEQTPGDLGLMAHEAAHVVQQGAERPKFSPKENTLPSTPVTARTGVHTVQRKSTFQPVAAAAHQTVAQINAMSLSDFQEFTVRQLDWATSPHLTAPGAATNLAHFRQVLSFSHEPDILSTCGTLPVDDIIAAGIPAVFSHLRHYARGAASSRNTAWLRQTNSVTDAVNWGQALPGLEGACTPGTLQSIMPPPTPLSDPSAFENLVSAGRDADFINYVTTCDPILSATNGMEITSYLALRGEGADPTTYFGRIRYVRNFHRFERKALDGIVANEGVNAAGRWLRPLTLVLFSALDHNGAFHRLSGITELIVAPRILTIVLEGLGTLGDYESRVAPLAAQYGIGGRIDQVLIAGHGSPAGIELAGTATGGTVINESLEGGAAATHRTATENLIDELVNHMSTDPTQRRIVLYACLTASHEVDPTGIDPNNPATAAVQIQSAIRANPNIRDFIASRAGSGATVLGSQASQWATGFMTPDTFWAPPRLTLQAPHDPFIAAPKIQYVEFGPECGGAVRALVECWAVDQAMSPVGTTCRDAAQRRTKTPSTTNWDEQIVRGIYQVALSNYWSNGRIIARMVNVTDWLSHLEHDLDHPQGFDLWHNVGNQLPGGDIDTIFKALSPTTNWTSEARIRLIFNQAWMQHDASRVSGFTTALDTFTSCGDVLRYVDTWLVHPRITTILPALPPAAPPASQLIVAIMEAIGNPVALPLPATLPHHVEYLHRLLGTGTHFRDALNISGIASGFTTEEDILVAIGRNPRRSTSTATSGSASFGASLPAANVDLNRDATNMNDFYLEPFWRTGTVDHCSRLNVRARPWMSQRLDTIPRGHVVQIVGRHRNWYGIEHGGLIRFVYKDYITLIS
;
A
#
# COMPACT_ATOMS: atom_id res chain seq x y z
N MET A 1 15.11 40.83 42.48
CA MET A 1 15.94 40.47 43.65
C MET A 1 15.34 39.22 44.26
N LEU A 2 16.04 38.08 44.25
CA LEU A 2 15.53 36.83 44.83
C LEU A 2 15.61 36.89 46.36
N GLN A 3 14.55 36.43 47.06
CA GLN A 3 14.61 35.49 48.20
C GLN A 3 13.25 35.31 48.89
N ALA A 4 12.54 34.22 48.58
CA ALA A 4 11.54 33.52 49.41
C ALA A 4 10.99 32.32 48.60
N LEU A 5 10.70 31.13 49.15
CA LEU A 5 11.01 30.56 50.47
C LEU A 5 10.96 29.01 50.33
N LYS A 6 11.95 28.32 50.92
CA LYS A 6 11.90 26.88 51.27
C LYS A 6 11.09 26.71 52.58
N PRO A 7 10.84 25.49 53.11
CA PRO A 7 10.56 24.19 52.46
C PRO A 7 9.41 23.40 53.17
N ARG A 8 8.98 22.26 52.61
CA ARG A 8 9.08 20.92 53.26
C ARG A 8 8.51 19.79 52.38
N LEU A 9 9.02 18.57 52.59
CA LEU A 9 8.78 17.36 51.82
C LEU A 9 8.28 16.24 52.74
N GLN A 10 7.39 15.39 52.21
CA GLN A 10 7.07 14.01 52.65
C GLN A 10 6.33 13.86 54.02
N LYS A 11 5.46 12.86 54.23
CA LYS A 11 5.25 11.60 53.49
C LYS A 11 3.83 11.01 53.68
N ALA A 12 3.32 10.33 52.64
CA ALA A 12 2.34 9.20 52.61
C ALA A 12 1.01 9.25 53.40
N THR A 13 -0.12 9.04 52.70
CA THR A 13 -0.78 7.72 52.53
C THR A 13 -1.87 7.77 51.44
N GLU A 14 -2.32 6.61 50.96
CA GLU A 14 -3.11 6.39 49.72
C GLU A 14 -4.61 6.02 50.03
N PRO A 15 -5.48 5.54 49.11
CA PRO A 15 -6.67 6.32 48.69
C PRO A 15 -8.05 5.65 48.93
N ASP A 16 -9.16 6.41 48.74
CA ASP A 16 -10.44 5.81 48.31
C ASP A 16 -11.31 6.78 47.46
N LYS A 17 -12.33 6.21 46.80
CA LYS A 17 -13.07 6.69 45.62
C LYS A 17 -13.92 7.97 45.79
N ALA A 18 -14.09 8.73 44.70
CA ALA A 18 -15.30 9.53 44.45
C ALA A 18 -15.64 9.63 42.94
N GLN A 19 -16.92 9.48 42.64
CA GLN A 19 -17.52 9.34 41.30
C GLN A 19 -17.42 10.59 40.41
N ARG A 20 -17.32 10.39 39.08
CA ARG A 20 -17.61 11.43 38.07
C ARG A 20 -19.11 11.75 38.06
N ALA A 21 -19.46 13.02 38.23
CA ALA A 21 -20.79 13.54 37.93
C ALA A 21 -20.75 14.40 36.66
N THR A 22 -21.52 14.04 35.64
CA THR A 22 -21.68 14.80 34.39
C THR A 22 -22.83 15.80 34.53
N VAL A 23 -22.52 17.09 34.56
CA VAL A 23 -23.53 18.17 34.51
C VAL A 23 -23.64 18.69 33.08
N ARG A 24 -24.80 18.48 32.46
CA ARG A 24 -25.19 19.17 31.21
C ARG A 24 -25.74 20.56 31.56
N ILE A 25 -25.27 21.59 30.87
CA ILE A 25 -25.82 22.95 30.94
C ILE A 25 -26.77 23.15 29.76
N ALA A 26 -27.98 23.64 30.03
CA ALA A 26 -28.97 24.03 29.02
C ALA A 26 -28.91 25.56 28.76
N PRO A 27 -29.25 26.03 27.56
CA PRO A 27 -29.28 27.46 27.24
C PRO A 27 -30.52 28.17 27.83
N PRO A 28 -30.44 29.48 28.11
CA PRO A 28 -31.58 30.25 28.62
C PRO A 28 -32.45 30.85 27.51
N GLU A 29 -33.76 30.77 27.66
CA GLU A 29 -34.72 31.63 26.96
C GLU A 29 -34.95 32.92 27.77
N PHE A 30 -35.11 34.07 27.10
CA PHE A 30 -35.89 35.21 27.62
C PHE A 30 -36.48 36.05 26.47
N SER A 31 -37.44 36.90 26.80
CA SER A 31 -38.62 37.19 25.95
C SER A 31 -38.67 38.54 25.21
N ARG A 32 -39.27 38.49 24.00
CA ARG A 32 -40.04 39.51 23.25
C ARG A 32 -39.98 41.01 23.61
N SER A 33 -39.88 41.82 22.56
CA SER A 33 -40.67 43.04 22.37
C SER A 33 -41.11 43.18 20.89
N GLU A 34 -42.33 43.65 20.64
CA GLU A 34 -42.97 43.71 19.32
C GLU A 34 -42.94 45.13 18.70
N SER A 35 -42.92 45.25 17.37
CA SER A 35 -43.78 46.20 16.61
C SER A 35 -43.62 46.11 15.07
N SER A 36 -44.69 45.68 14.38
CA SER A 36 -45.36 46.33 13.22
C SER A 36 -44.60 46.68 11.91
N THR A 37 -45.13 46.56 10.67
CA THR A 37 -46.40 45.98 10.10
C THR A 37 -46.34 46.05 8.55
N SER A 38 -47.28 45.35 7.86
CA SER A 38 -47.62 45.44 6.40
C SER A 38 -46.70 44.67 5.44
N GLY A 39 -47.18 43.90 4.43
CA GLY A 39 -48.54 43.50 4.00
C GLY A 39 -48.47 42.95 2.55
N VAL A 40 -48.65 41.63 2.30
CA VAL A 40 -49.93 40.97 1.89
C VAL A 40 -50.28 41.20 0.38
N PRO A 41 -50.72 40.21 -0.45
CA PRO A 41 -50.62 38.72 -0.40
C PRO A 41 -50.69 37.98 -1.81
N LEU A 42 -51.20 36.72 -1.83
CA LEU A 42 -51.93 35.99 -2.92
C LEU A 42 -51.09 35.26 -4.03
N PHE A 43 -51.42 34.05 -4.55
CA PHE A 43 -52.49 33.03 -4.37
C PHE A 43 -51.86 31.60 -4.40
N LEU A 44 -52.24 30.70 -3.47
CA LEU A 44 -52.70 29.27 -3.60
C LEU A 44 -51.99 28.22 -4.51
N GLN A 45 -52.13 26.88 -4.32
CA GLN A 45 -53.01 26.06 -3.45
C GLN A 45 -52.43 24.66 -3.08
N SER A 46 -52.81 24.19 -1.87
CA SER A 46 -52.94 22.84 -1.28
C SER A 46 -52.92 21.56 -2.18
N SER A 47 -52.63 20.33 -1.71
CA SER A 47 -53.12 19.62 -0.47
C SER A 47 -52.28 18.34 -0.20
N GLY A 48 -52.29 17.61 0.93
CA GLY A 48 -52.93 17.75 2.27
C GLY A 48 -53.12 16.39 3.02
N ALA A 49 -52.84 16.33 4.35
CA ALA A 49 -53.15 15.28 5.39
C ALA A 49 -52.72 13.79 5.17
N ALA A 50 -52.23 12.96 6.13
CA ALA A 50 -52.47 12.70 7.57
C ALA A 50 -53.72 11.80 7.86
N VAL A 51 -53.84 10.90 8.87
CA VAL A 51 -53.30 10.72 10.26
C VAL A 51 -53.25 9.20 10.67
N ALA A 52 -52.68 8.83 11.84
CA ALA A 52 -52.87 7.61 12.71
C ALA A 52 -51.72 6.57 12.75
N GLU A 53 -51.02 6.25 13.86
CA GLU A 53 -51.32 5.84 15.27
C GLU A 53 -51.20 4.32 15.53
N SER A 54 -50.44 3.94 16.57
CA SER A 54 -50.22 2.55 17.06
C SER A 54 -51.35 2.09 18.01
N PRO A 55 -51.44 0.80 18.41
CA PRO A 55 -51.01 0.48 19.80
C PRO A 55 -50.64 -0.99 20.19
N ARG A 56 -50.03 -1.12 21.39
CA ARG A 56 -50.09 -2.22 22.42
C ARG A 56 -49.15 -3.46 22.38
N PHE A 57 -48.31 -3.54 23.43
CA PHE A 57 -47.71 -4.75 24.06
C PHE A 57 -48.67 -5.38 25.11
N PRO A 58 -48.46 -6.63 25.64
CA PRO A 58 -47.63 -6.84 26.85
C PRO A 58 -47.01 -8.26 27.15
N GLN A 59 -45.93 -8.29 27.98
CA GLN A 59 -45.53 -9.35 28.98
C GLN A 59 -45.12 -10.78 28.49
N GLN A 60 -44.24 -11.59 29.14
CA GLN A 60 -43.59 -11.54 30.47
C GLN A 60 -42.29 -12.41 30.61
N ARG A 61 -41.26 -11.89 31.31
CA ARG A 61 -40.25 -12.48 32.26
C ARG A 61 -39.41 -13.78 32.02
N GLU A 62 -38.08 -13.58 32.12
CA GLU A 62 -37.07 -14.25 33.00
C GLU A 62 -36.85 -15.79 33.01
N ASN A 63 -35.73 -16.30 32.45
CA ASN A 63 -34.51 -16.65 33.23
C ASN A 63 -33.36 -17.29 32.39
N SER A 64 -32.14 -17.18 32.94
CA SER A 64 -30.82 -17.57 32.43
C SER A 64 -30.49 -19.07 32.34
N LEU A 65 -29.68 -19.51 31.35
CA LEU A 65 -28.33 -20.11 31.51
C LEU A 65 -27.75 -20.74 30.22
N ALA A 66 -26.42 -20.93 30.22
CA ALA A 66 -25.57 -21.68 29.28
C ALA A 66 -25.28 -21.06 27.88
N ALA A 67 -24.03 -20.60 27.70
CA ALA A 67 -23.44 -20.30 26.40
C ALA A 67 -22.82 -21.57 25.76
N ALA A 68 -22.84 -21.64 24.43
CA ALA A 68 -22.10 -22.61 23.62
C ALA A 68 -21.17 -21.86 22.64
N PRO A 69 -19.98 -22.37 22.31
CA PRO A 69 -18.98 -21.63 21.54
C PRO A 69 -19.37 -21.46 20.08
N ALA A 70 -18.99 -20.31 19.51
CA ALA A 70 -19.29 -19.96 18.13
C ALA A 70 -18.43 -20.76 17.13
N SER A 71 -19.09 -21.47 16.22
CA SER A 71 -18.45 -21.85 14.95
C SER A 71 -18.27 -20.58 14.11
N ILE A 72 -17.10 -20.43 13.47
CA ILE A 72 -16.87 -19.36 12.49
C ILE A 72 -17.71 -19.66 11.24
N ILE A 73 -18.92 -19.11 11.23
CA ILE A 73 -19.76 -18.95 10.04
C ILE A 73 -19.60 -17.48 9.64
N GLN A 74 -19.15 -17.21 8.41
CA GLN A 74 -19.14 -15.84 7.90
C GLN A 74 -20.57 -15.30 7.90
N ALA A 75 -20.79 -14.23 8.68
CA ALA A 75 -22.06 -13.53 8.71
C ALA A 75 -21.98 -12.32 7.77
N LYS A 76 -22.92 -12.28 6.82
CA LYS A 76 -23.13 -11.28 5.74
C LYS A 76 -22.12 -11.31 4.58
N PRO A 77 -22.61 -11.33 3.31
CA PRO A 77 -21.81 -10.97 2.15
C PRO A 77 -21.77 -9.44 2.01
N GLU A 78 -20.58 -8.88 1.98
CA GLU A 78 -20.32 -7.60 1.32
C GLU A 78 -19.97 -7.90 -0.15
N VAL A 79 -20.38 -7.03 -1.08
CA VAL A 79 -20.02 -7.19 -2.49
C VAL A 79 -18.51 -6.95 -2.63
N GLY A 80 -17.80 -7.92 -3.20
CA GLY A 80 -16.36 -7.87 -3.42
C GLY A 80 -15.94 -6.72 -4.34
N ARG A 81 -14.64 -6.42 -4.39
CA ARG A 81 -14.12 -5.49 -5.40
C ARG A 81 -13.85 -6.31 -6.68
N PRO A 82 -14.15 -5.79 -7.90
CA PRO A 82 -13.93 -6.53 -9.16
C PRO A 82 -12.49 -7.04 -9.41
N ASP A 83 -11.52 -6.59 -8.61
CA ASP A 83 -10.11 -6.95 -8.68
C ASP A 83 -9.61 -7.79 -7.48
N ASP A 84 -10.49 -8.23 -6.59
CA ASP A 84 -10.08 -9.00 -5.42
C ASP A 84 -9.71 -10.46 -5.75
N PHE A 85 -9.16 -11.16 -4.75
CA PHE A 85 -8.64 -12.51 -4.91
C PHE A 85 -9.72 -13.54 -5.28
N TYR A 86 -10.97 -13.32 -4.85
CA TYR A 86 -12.06 -14.27 -5.04
C TYR A 86 -12.69 -14.14 -6.44
N GLU A 87 -12.84 -12.91 -6.94
CA GLU A 87 -13.20 -12.65 -8.35
C GLU A 87 -12.14 -13.20 -9.30
N LYS A 88 -10.85 -12.94 -9.04
CA LYS A 88 -9.75 -13.43 -9.89
C LYS A 88 -9.62 -14.95 -9.93
N GLU A 89 -9.93 -15.65 -8.83
CA GLU A 89 -9.97 -17.12 -8.86
C GLU A 89 -11.26 -17.65 -9.51
N ALA A 90 -12.40 -16.93 -9.41
CA ALA A 90 -13.62 -17.28 -10.13
C ALA A 90 -13.43 -17.15 -11.66
N ASP A 91 -12.83 -16.05 -12.13
CA ASP A 91 -12.42 -15.84 -13.52
C ASP A 91 -11.52 -17.00 -13.98
N ARG A 92 -10.45 -17.28 -13.22
CA ARG A 92 -9.47 -18.33 -13.56
C ARG A 92 -10.08 -19.73 -13.64
N VAL A 93 -11.06 -20.03 -12.79
CA VAL A 93 -11.83 -21.27 -12.82
C VAL A 93 -12.75 -21.32 -14.03
N ALA A 94 -13.50 -20.25 -14.31
CA ALA A 94 -14.40 -20.16 -15.46
C ALA A 94 -13.65 -20.37 -16.78
N ASP A 95 -12.52 -19.67 -16.91
CA ASP A 95 -11.63 -19.71 -18.06
C ASP A 95 -11.03 -21.11 -18.27
N SER A 96 -10.68 -21.81 -17.18
CA SER A 96 -10.23 -23.22 -17.20
C SER A 96 -11.33 -24.19 -17.66
N ILE A 97 -12.59 -23.96 -17.28
CA ILE A 97 -13.73 -24.81 -17.65
C ILE A 97 -14.09 -24.61 -19.12
N VAL A 98 -14.16 -23.35 -19.59
CA VAL A 98 -14.43 -23.02 -21.00
C VAL A 98 -13.34 -23.59 -21.92
N LYS A 99 -12.06 -23.44 -21.55
CA LYS A 99 -10.93 -23.99 -22.34
C LYS A 99 -10.94 -25.52 -22.39
N SER A 100 -11.34 -26.18 -21.30
CA SER A 100 -11.40 -27.66 -21.23
C SER A 100 -12.57 -28.27 -22.02
N ASN A 101 -13.60 -27.50 -22.35
CA ASN A 101 -14.85 -28.01 -22.93
C ASN A 101 -15.13 -27.53 -24.37
N ARG A 102 -14.13 -26.96 -25.07
CA ARG A 102 -14.23 -26.68 -26.52
C ARG A 102 -14.21 -28.00 -27.31
N PRO A 103 -15.11 -28.21 -28.30
CA PRO A 103 -15.05 -29.39 -29.15
C PRO A 103 -13.76 -29.38 -29.98
N ARG A 104 -13.04 -30.50 -30.00
CA ARG A 104 -11.95 -30.73 -30.96
C ARG A 104 -12.57 -30.95 -32.33
N LEU A 105 -12.38 -29.98 -33.23
CA LEU A 105 -12.62 -30.20 -34.65
C LEU A 105 -11.45 -31.04 -35.20
N ASN A 106 -11.76 -32.00 -36.07
CA ASN A 106 -10.74 -32.84 -36.69
C ASN A 106 -9.99 -32.02 -37.75
N GLU A 107 -8.67 -32.15 -37.77
CA GLU A 107 -7.82 -31.69 -38.87
C GLU A 107 -8.06 -32.64 -40.06
N ASP A 108 -8.72 -32.15 -41.12
CA ASP A 108 -8.67 -32.59 -42.53
C ASP A 108 -9.94 -32.09 -43.28
N ASP A 109 -9.94 -30.84 -43.78
CA ASP A 109 -10.57 -30.43 -45.05
C ASP A 109 -10.32 -28.92 -45.38
N ASP A 110 -10.66 -28.53 -46.62
CA ASP A 110 -10.11 -27.42 -47.42
C ASP A 110 -10.51 -25.97 -47.04
N ALA A 111 -9.82 -25.00 -47.64
CA ALA A 111 -9.80 -23.58 -47.30
C ALA A 111 -11.10 -22.79 -47.58
N GLY A 112 -11.38 -21.81 -46.70
CA GLY A 112 -12.37 -20.75 -46.90
C GLY A 112 -12.25 -19.66 -45.85
N GLU A 113 -12.34 -18.39 -46.26
CA GLU A 113 -12.22 -17.22 -45.37
C GLU A 113 -13.36 -17.17 -44.33
N VAL A 114 -13.01 -17.03 -43.05
CA VAL A 114 -13.95 -16.68 -41.98
C VAL A 114 -13.28 -15.65 -41.07
N GLU A 115 -14.01 -14.56 -40.79
CA GLU A 115 -13.61 -13.43 -39.93
C GLU A 115 -13.07 -13.88 -38.55
N PRO A 116 -12.11 -13.14 -37.96
CA PRO A 116 -11.63 -13.44 -36.61
C PRO A 116 -12.74 -13.26 -35.57
N ALA A 117 -12.86 -14.23 -34.66
CA ALA A 117 -13.81 -14.17 -33.55
C ALA A 117 -13.51 -12.97 -32.62
N PRO A 118 -14.54 -12.32 -32.03
CA PRO A 118 -14.34 -11.15 -31.20
C PRO A 118 -13.54 -11.47 -29.93
N ASP A 119 -12.72 -10.49 -29.53
CA ASP A 119 -11.83 -10.57 -28.39
C ASP A 119 -12.64 -10.70 -27.09
N LEU A 120 -12.45 -11.80 -26.35
CA LEU A 120 -13.29 -12.14 -25.18
C LEU A 120 -13.08 -11.21 -23.98
N HIS A 121 -12.04 -10.37 -24.03
CA HIS A 121 -11.62 -9.50 -22.93
C HIS A 121 -12.56 -8.28 -22.73
N ASP A 122 -13.35 -7.90 -23.73
CA ASP A 122 -14.32 -6.77 -23.67
C ASP A 122 -15.75 -7.24 -23.32
N THR A 123 -15.97 -8.54 -23.06
CA THR A 123 -17.32 -9.10 -22.86
C THR A 123 -17.72 -9.39 -21.40
N VAL A 124 -16.77 -9.41 -20.45
CA VAL A 124 -17.06 -9.70 -19.03
C VAL A 124 -17.03 -8.44 -18.15
N GLN A 125 -16.16 -7.47 -18.43
CA GLN A 125 -16.12 -6.21 -17.69
C GLN A 125 -17.03 -5.14 -18.31
N GLY A 126 -18.05 -4.72 -17.57
CA GLY A 126 -18.88 -3.57 -17.94
C GLY A 126 -18.08 -2.28 -17.98
N LYS A 127 -18.21 -1.52 -19.08
CA LYS A 127 -17.48 -0.26 -19.34
C LYS A 127 -17.64 0.76 -18.19
N TYR A 128 -16.60 0.91 -17.37
CA TYR A 128 -16.40 2.09 -16.53
C TYR A 128 -15.55 3.12 -17.26
N HIS A 129 -16.20 3.98 -18.04
CA HIS A 129 -15.58 5.20 -18.55
C HIS A 129 -16.43 6.41 -18.15
N ASN A 130 -15.85 7.26 -17.29
CA ASN A 130 -16.39 8.50 -16.73
C ASN A 130 -17.61 8.38 -15.80
N ILE A 131 -17.41 8.73 -14.52
CA ILE A 131 -18.08 9.84 -13.80
C ILE A 131 -17.46 9.95 -12.39
N HIS A 132 -17.05 11.17 -12.01
CA HIS A 132 -16.74 11.53 -10.61
C HIS A 132 -17.99 12.13 -9.94
N THR A 133 -17.95 12.19 -8.60
CA THR A 133 -18.96 12.75 -7.66
C THR A 133 -20.11 11.81 -7.26
N GLY A 134 -20.26 11.56 -5.95
CA GLY A 134 -21.38 10.84 -5.35
C GLY A 134 -20.97 9.78 -4.31
N THR A 135 -21.59 9.81 -3.13
CA THR A 135 -21.44 8.80 -2.07
C THR A 135 -21.92 7.41 -2.55
N PRO A 136 -21.27 6.29 -2.19
CA PRO A 136 -21.72 4.96 -2.63
C PRO A 136 -23.10 4.61 -2.04
N PRO A 137 -24.10 4.19 -2.85
CA PRO A 137 -25.34 3.66 -2.34
C PRO A 137 -25.14 2.21 -1.86
N THR A 138 -25.55 1.89 -0.63
CA THR A 138 -25.56 0.50 -0.13
C THR A 138 -26.70 -0.31 -0.78
N PRO A 139 -26.43 -1.38 -1.55
CA PRO A 139 -27.49 -2.20 -2.14
C PRO A 139 -28.13 -3.10 -1.06
N ARG A 140 -29.45 -3.04 -0.91
CA ARG A 140 -30.19 -3.84 0.08
C ARG A 140 -30.66 -5.18 -0.51
N VAL A 141 -29.80 -6.19 -0.42
CA VAL A 141 -30.01 -7.57 -0.93
C VAL A 141 -31.31 -8.23 -0.42
N GLU A 142 -31.87 -7.76 0.70
CA GLU A 142 -33.08 -8.30 1.36
C GLU A 142 -34.35 -8.30 0.48
N ASN A 143 -34.40 -7.52 -0.60
CA ASN A 143 -35.57 -7.51 -1.51
C ASN A 143 -35.55 -8.63 -2.57
N ALA A 144 -34.39 -9.17 -2.95
CA ALA A 144 -34.28 -10.22 -3.97
C ALA A 144 -34.58 -11.62 -3.42
N THR A 145 -34.25 -11.86 -2.16
CA THR A 145 -34.43 -13.16 -1.49
C THR A 145 -35.87 -13.43 -1.02
N GLY A 146 -36.73 -12.41 -1.00
CA GLY A 146 -38.10 -12.49 -0.46
C GLY A 146 -39.16 -13.18 -1.33
N SER A 147 -38.94 -13.33 -2.65
CA SER A 147 -39.97 -13.83 -3.57
C SER A 147 -39.53 -14.95 -4.54
N GLY A 148 -38.23 -15.25 -4.63
CA GLY A 148 -37.67 -16.21 -5.60
C GLY A 148 -37.79 -17.69 -5.18
N ARG A 149 -39.00 -18.27 -5.20
CA ARG A 149 -39.19 -19.72 -4.94
C ARG A 149 -38.99 -20.64 -6.15
N ASN A 150 -38.88 -20.08 -7.36
CA ASN A 150 -38.98 -20.82 -8.63
C ASN A 150 -37.67 -20.88 -9.46
N GLY A 151 -36.51 -20.75 -8.84
CA GLY A 151 -35.23 -20.98 -9.55
C GLY A 151 -35.10 -22.43 -10.05
N HIS A 152 -34.67 -22.58 -11.30
CA HIS A 152 -34.50 -23.86 -12.00
C HIS A 152 -33.13 -24.48 -11.69
N ARG A 153 -32.96 -25.79 -11.95
CA ARG A 153 -31.62 -26.41 -11.88
C ARG A 153 -30.74 -25.89 -13.02
N MET A 154 -29.44 -25.82 -12.76
CA MET A 154 -28.44 -25.57 -13.81
C MET A 154 -28.59 -26.62 -14.94
N PRO A 155 -28.49 -26.24 -16.23
CA PRO A 155 -28.56 -27.22 -17.32
C PRO A 155 -27.44 -28.27 -17.20
N LEU A 156 -27.76 -29.55 -17.37
CA LEU A 156 -26.80 -30.66 -17.15
C LEU A 156 -25.54 -30.57 -18.05
N ASN A 157 -25.67 -29.99 -19.25
CA ASN A 157 -24.56 -29.74 -20.17
C ASN A 157 -23.61 -28.61 -19.70
N VAL A 158 -24.01 -27.84 -18.70
CA VAL A 158 -23.24 -26.78 -18.03
C VAL A 158 -22.81 -27.24 -16.63
N GLU A 159 -23.71 -27.90 -15.88
CA GLU A 159 -23.44 -28.47 -14.55
C GLU A 159 -22.31 -29.52 -14.57
N THR A 160 -22.32 -30.43 -15.56
CA THR A 160 -21.37 -31.57 -15.60
C THR A 160 -19.90 -31.13 -15.81
N PRO A 161 -19.58 -30.23 -16.78
CA PRO A 161 -18.23 -29.69 -16.91
C PRO A 161 -17.76 -28.92 -15.67
N ILE A 162 -18.61 -28.06 -15.10
CA ILE A 162 -18.25 -27.21 -13.97
C ILE A 162 -18.01 -28.05 -12.70
N SER A 163 -18.94 -28.96 -12.36
CA SER A 163 -18.82 -29.85 -11.19
C SER A 163 -17.59 -30.76 -11.27
N SER A 164 -17.20 -31.22 -12.47
CA SER A 164 -16.00 -32.04 -12.67
C SER A 164 -14.69 -31.29 -12.42
N VAL A 165 -14.64 -29.96 -12.63
CA VAL A 165 -13.45 -29.14 -12.40
C VAL A 165 -13.42 -28.58 -10.97
N LEU A 166 -14.57 -28.16 -10.43
CA LEU A 166 -14.70 -27.68 -9.05
C LEU A 166 -14.65 -28.81 -8.00
N GLY A 167 -14.93 -30.06 -8.39
CA GLY A 167 -15.00 -31.18 -7.45
C GLY A 167 -16.18 -31.11 -6.47
N ALA A 168 -17.24 -30.37 -6.82
CA ALA A 168 -18.39 -30.06 -5.97
C ALA A 168 -19.72 -30.56 -6.58
N ASP A 169 -20.71 -30.89 -5.74
CA ASP A 169 -22.02 -31.41 -6.17
C ASP A 169 -22.99 -30.25 -6.44
N LEU A 170 -22.84 -29.61 -7.59
CA LEU A 170 -23.64 -28.45 -8.00
C LEU A 170 -25.13 -28.75 -8.24
N SER A 171 -25.57 -29.99 -8.05
CA SER A 171 -26.94 -30.41 -8.34
C SER A 171 -28.00 -29.77 -7.42
N HIS A 172 -27.58 -29.12 -6.34
CA HIS A 172 -28.43 -28.35 -5.45
C HIS A 172 -28.57 -26.86 -5.85
N VAL A 173 -27.75 -26.38 -6.80
CA VAL A 173 -27.72 -24.98 -7.24
C VAL A 173 -28.98 -24.62 -8.03
N LYS A 174 -29.53 -23.44 -7.75
CA LYS A 174 -30.69 -22.90 -8.45
C LYS A 174 -30.33 -21.62 -9.21
N VAL A 175 -30.63 -21.61 -10.49
CA VAL A 175 -30.49 -20.45 -11.38
C VAL A 175 -31.83 -19.75 -11.48
N HIS A 176 -31.83 -18.43 -11.31
CA HIS A 176 -33.01 -17.57 -11.50
C HIS A 176 -32.76 -16.62 -12.68
N ASP A 177 -33.64 -16.69 -13.67
CA ASP A 177 -33.62 -15.98 -14.95
C ASP A 177 -34.98 -15.29 -15.24
N ASP A 178 -35.67 -14.88 -14.17
CA ASP A 178 -36.93 -14.15 -14.24
C ASP A 178 -36.76 -12.62 -14.11
N ASP A 179 -37.81 -11.87 -14.40
CA ASP A 179 -37.86 -10.40 -14.30
C ASP A 179 -37.43 -9.83 -12.93
N THR A 180 -37.45 -10.63 -11.87
CA THR A 180 -36.99 -10.23 -10.52
C THR A 180 -35.49 -10.40 -10.41
N ALA A 181 -34.94 -11.53 -10.90
CA ALA A 181 -33.50 -11.76 -11.00
C ALA A 181 -32.84 -10.70 -11.90
N HIS A 182 -33.42 -10.43 -13.06
CA HIS A 182 -32.97 -9.41 -14.01
C HIS A 182 -32.87 -8.02 -13.37
N LYS A 183 -33.89 -7.61 -12.60
CA LYS A 183 -33.90 -6.32 -11.89
C LYS A 183 -32.90 -6.28 -10.73
N ALA A 184 -32.70 -7.40 -10.04
CA ALA A 184 -31.72 -7.51 -8.96
C ALA A 184 -30.29 -7.37 -9.49
N ALA A 185 -29.92 -8.10 -10.54
CA ALA A 185 -28.59 -8.01 -11.17
C ALA A 185 -28.33 -6.60 -11.72
N ALA A 186 -29.30 -6.00 -12.42
CA ALA A 186 -29.20 -4.62 -12.91
C ALA A 186 -29.02 -3.60 -11.78
N SER A 187 -29.68 -3.78 -10.63
CA SER A 187 -29.53 -2.88 -9.47
C SER A 187 -28.15 -2.94 -8.79
N MET A 188 -27.34 -3.95 -9.12
CA MET A 188 -25.96 -4.10 -8.67
C MET A 188 -24.95 -3.93 -9.82
N HIS A 189 -25.40 -3.45 -10.99
CA HIS A 189 -24.61 -3.27 -12.20
C HIS A 189 -23.85 -4.52 -12.68
N ALA A 190 -24.40 -5.71 -12.42
CA ALA A 190 -23.75 -7.00 -12.68
C ALA A 190 -24.43 -7.79 -13.81
N ARG A 191 -23.65 -8.62 -14.55
CA ARG A 191 -24.19 -9.56 -15.56
C ARG A 191 -24.93 -10.72 -14.90
N ALA A 192 -24.40 -11.24 -13.80
CA ALA A 192 -25.03 -12.18 -12.89
C ALA A 192 -24.53 -11.92 -11.46
N PHE A 193 -25.07 -12.62 -10.46
CA PHE A 193 -24.48 -12.67 -9.13
C PHE A 193 -24.90 -13.92 -8.35
N THR A 194 -24.10 -14.29 -7.35
CA THR A 194 -24.30 -15.48 -6.52
C THR A 194 -24.57 -15.16 -5.05
N HIS A 195 -25.59 -15.81 -4.48
CA HIS A 195 -25.93 -15.73 -3.06
C HIS A 195 -26.30 -17.11 -2.50
N GLY A 196 -25.41 -17.69 -1.69
CA GLY A 196 -25.53 -19.05 -1.17
C GLY A 196 -25.48 -20.08 -2.31
N HIS A 197 -26.55 -20.85 -2.49
CA HIS A 197 -26.70 -21.82 -3.58
C HIS A 197 -27.58 -21.31 -4.73
N HIS A 198 -27.74 -19.99 -4.83
CA HIS A 198 -28.55 -19.33 -5.86
C HIS A 198 -27.68 -18.46 -6.76
N ILE A 199 -27.87 -18.62 -8.07
CA ILE A 199 -27.28 -17.77 -9.11
C ILE A 199 -28.43 -16.96 -9.73
N TYR A 200 -28.27 -15.65 -9.84
CA TYR A 200 -29.26 -14.74 -10.42
C TYR A 200 -28.67 -14.10 -11.68
N LEU A 201 -29.33 -14.30 -12.82
CA LEU A 201 -28.89 -13.77 -14.11
C LEU A 201 -29.47 -12.37 -14.37
N GLY A 202 -28.75 -11.58 -15.16
CA GLY A 202 -29.24 -10.34 -15.78
C GLY A 202 -29.99 -10.60 -17.09
N ALA A 203 -30.80 -9.63 -17.54
CA ALA A 203 -31.78 -9.78 -18.63
C ALA A 203 -31.23 -10.26 -19.99
N GLU A 204 -29.93 -10.09 -20.23
CA GLU A 204 -29.24 -10.45 -21.48
C GLU A 204 -28.39 -11.73 -21.35
N GLN A 205 -28.46 -12.41 -20.20
CA GLN A 205 -27.65 -13.59 -19.89
C GLN A 205 -28.50 -14.86 -19.93
N THR A 206 -27.87 -16.01 -20.19
CA THR A 206 -28.58 -17.29 -20.27
C THR A 206 -27.94 -18.36 -19.39
N PRO A 207 -28.70 -19.32 -18.85
CA PRO A 207 -28.14 -20.45 -18.09
C PRO A 207 -27.25 -21.39 -18.93
N GLY A 208 -27.12 -21.14 -20.24
CA GLY A 208 -26.27 -21.86 -21.18
C GLY A 208 -24.87 -21.27 -21.37
N ASP A 209 -24.60 -20.05 -20.88
CA ASP A 209 -23.26 -19.44 -20.93
C ASP A 209 -22.32 -20.17 -19.95
N LEU A 210 -21.52 -21.10 -20.48
CA LEU A 210 -20.61 -21.91 -19.69
C LEU A 210 -19.55 -21.08 -18.94
N GLY A 211 -19.16 -19.91 -19.47
CA GLY A 211 -18.18 -19.04 -18.80
C GLY A 211 -18.82 -18.33 -17.61
N LEU A 212 -19.92 -17.61 -17.84
CA LEU A 212 -20.65 -16.90 -16.79
C LEU A 212 -21.15 -17.86 -15.69
N MET A 213 -21.72 -19.01 -16.08
CA MET A 213 -22.21 -19.99 -15.11
C MET A 213 -21.09 -20.65 -14.31
N ALA A 214 -19.87 -20.76 -14.86
CA ALA A 214 -18.71 -21.28 -14.15
C ALA A 214 -18.13 -20.27 -13.14
N HIS A 215 -18.12 -18.98 -13.50
CA HIS A 215 -17.74 -17.88 -12.59
C HIS A 215 -18.64 -17.86 -11.36
N GLU A 216 -19.95 -17.81 -11.59
CA GLU A 216 -20.95 -17.79 -10.52
C GLU A 216 -20.94 -19.08 -9.68
N ALA A 217 -20.75 -20.25 -10.31
CA ALA A 217 -20.61 -21.51 -9.58
C ALA A 217 -19.34 -21.57 -8.69
N ALA A 218 -18.25 -20.88 -9.06
CA ALA A 218 -17.08 -20.75 -8.19
C ALA A 218 -17.44 -20.00 -6.91
N HIS A 219 -18.24 -18.93 -7.00
CA HIS A 219 -18.74 -18.20 -5.82
C HIS A 219 -19.67 -19.06 -4.95
N VAL A 220 -20.48 -19.98 -5.51
CA VAL A 220 -21.29 -20.92 -4.70
C VAL A 220 -20.38 -21.78 -3.79
N VAL A 221 -19.24 -22.25 -4.33
CA VAL A 221 -18.28 -23.05 -3.58
C VAL A 221 -17.50 -22.19 -2.58
N GLN A 222 -17.08 -20.98 -2.97
CA GLN A 222 -16.38 -20.02 -2.09
C GLN A 222 -17.25 -19.59 -0.88
N GLN A 223 -18.56 -19.39 -1.08
CA GLN A 223 -19.52 -19.05 -0.01
C GLN A 223 -19.83 -20.23 0.94
N GLY A 224 -19.14 -21.37 0.80
CA GLY A 224 -19.14 -22.47 1.78
C GLY A 224 -20.41 -23.31 1.79
N ALA A 225 -21.17 -23.34 0.69
CA ALA A 225 -22.49 -23.97 0.63
C ALA A 225 -22.49 -25.51 0.74
N GLU A 226 -21.36 -26.21 0.50
CA GLU A 226 -21.31 -27.68 0.53
C GLU A 226 -20.04 -28.32 1.11
N ARG A 227 -20.18 -29.62 1.46
CA ARG A 227 -19.10 -30.54 1.88
C ARG A 227 -18.98 -31.69 0.87
N PRO A 228 -17.77 -32.21 0.57
CA PRO A 228 -17.61 -33.26 -0.45
C PRO A 228 -18.28 -34.60 -0.08
N LYS A 229 -18.96 -35.23 -1.05
CA LYS A 229 -19.48 -36.61 -0.95
C LYS A 229 -18.54 -37.61 -1.63
N PHE A 230 -18.20 -38.69 -0.94
CA PHE A 230 -17.64 -39.90 -1.58
C PHE A 230 -18.71 -40.99 -1.66
N SER A 231 -18.93 -41.55 -2.84
CA SER A 231 -19.79 -42.73 -3.05
C SER A 231 -18.99 -43.84 -3.73
N PRO A 232 -18.87 -45.05 -3.16
CA PRO A 232 -18.17 -46.14 -3.81
C PRO A 232 -19.06 -46.77 -4.89
N LYS A 233 -18.61 -46.76 -6.15
CA LYS A 233 -19.14 -47.65 -7.19
C LYS A 233 -18.18 -48.80 -7.44
N GLU A 234 -18.60 -49.96 -6.96
CA GLU A 234 -18.07 -51.27 -7.28
C GLU A 234 -18.20 -51.53 -8.79
N ASN A 235 -17.10 -51.87 -9.45
CA ASN A 235 -17.13 -52.24 -10.87
C ASN A 235 -16.32 -53.53 -11.10
N THR A 236 -17.06 -54.61 -11.29
CA THR A 236 -16.58 -55.97 -11.58
C THR A 236 -15.69 -56.04 -12.82
N LEU A 237 -14.54 -56.69 -12.71
CA LEU A 237 -13.71 -57.09 -13.84
C LEU A 237 -14.21 -58.43 -14.43
N PRO A 238 -14.44 -58.54 -15.76
CA PRO A 238 -14.77 -59.81 -16.38
C PRO A 238 -13.53 -60.70 -16.55
N SER A 239 -13.70 -62.00 -16.33
CA SER A 239 -12.62 -63.00 -16.40
C SER A 239 -12.42 -63.53 -17.83
N THR A 240 -11.19 -63.52 -18.34
CA THR A 240 -10.74 -64.45 -19.38
C THR A 240 -9.32 -64.95 -19.09
N PRO A 241 -8.99 -66.23 -19.38
CA PRO A 241 -7.74 -66.84 -18.96
C PRO A 241 -6.64 -66.70 -20.04
N VAL A 242 -5.40 -66.47 -19.63
CA VAL A 242 -4.23 -66.65 -20.51
C VAL A 242 -3.25 -67.65 -19.91
N THR A 243 -3.04 -68.70 -20.69
CA THR A 243 -2.27 -69.92 -20.47
C THR A 243 -0.84 -69.69 -19.99
N ALA A 244 -0.39 -70.54 -19.06
CA ALA A 244 1.01 -70.58 -18.62
C ALA A 244 1.96 -70.97 -19.77
N ARG A 245 3.10 -70.27 -19.86
CA ARG A 245 4.33 -70.84 -20.44
C ARG A 245 5.50 -70.66 -19.48
N THR A 246 6.10 -71.79 -19.14
CA THR A 246 7.26 -71.96 -18.27
C THR A 246 8.53 -71.39 -18.89
N GLY A 247 9.28 -70.63 -18.10
CA GLY A 247 10.62 -70.12 -18.46
C GLY A 247 11.36 -69.67 -17.21
N VAL A 248 12.01 -70.61 -16.51
CA VAL A 248 12.73 -70.32 -15.27
C VAL A 248 14.08 -69.69 -15.58
N HIS A 249 14.26 -68.44 -15.15
CA HIS A 249 15.59 -67.86 -14.92
C HIS A 249 15.67 -67.32 -13.49
N THR A 250 16.38 -68.07 -12.65
CA THR A 250 16.62 -67.71 -11.25
C THR A 250 17.67 -66.61 -11.15
N VAL A 251 17.28 -65.43 -10.67
CA VAL A 251 18.22 -64.43 -10.14
C VAL A 251 17.76 -64.03 -8.75
N GLN A 252 18.61 -64.26 -7.75
CA GLN A 252 18.34 -63.82 -6.38
C GLN A 252 18.34 -62.29 -6.31
N ARG A 253 17.19 -61.69 -6.00
CA ARG A 253 17.15 -60.27 -5.60
C ARG A 253 17.38 -60.17 -4.09
N LYS A 254 18.64 -59.98 -3.71
CA LYS A 254 19.05 -59.61 -2.36
C LYS A 254 18.53 -58.20 -2.08
N SER A 255 17.45 -58.08 -1.30
CA SER A 255 16.89 -56.76 -0.95
C SER A 255 17.83 -56.05 0.01
N THR A 256 18.50 -55.01 -0.48
CA THR A 256 19.24 -54.04 0.33
C THR A 256 18.52 -52.71 0.21
N PHE A 257 17.48 -52.52 1.05
CA PHE A 257 17.07 -51.18 1.42
C PHE A 257 18.27 -50.51 2.09
N GLN A 258 18.75 -49.40 1.56
CA GLN A 258 19.58 -48.50 2.35
C GLN A 258 18.66 -47.79 3.35
N PRO A 259 18.95 -47.82 4.66
CA PRO A 259 18.24 -46.97 5.60
C PRO A 259 18.54 -45.51 5.29
N VAL A 260 17.49 -44.70 5.22
CA VAL A 260 17.62 -43.23 5.26
C VAL A 260 18.28 -42.86 6.60
N ALA A 261 19.16 -41.87 6.60
CA ALA A 261 19.87 -41.45 7.81
C ALA A 261 18.87 -41.15 8.95
N ALA A 262 19.08 -41.76 10.11
CA ALA A 262 18.13 -41.72 11.21
C ALA A 262 17.92 -40.30 11.74
N ALA A 263 16.67 -39.89 11.90
CA ALA A 263 16.30 -38.73 12.70
C ALA A 263 16.43 -39.11 14.19
N ALA A 264 17.66 -39.05 14.71
CA ALA A 264 17.92 -39.23 16.13
C ALA A 264 17.06 -38.24 16.93
N HIS A 265 16.27 -38.76 17.89
CA HIS A 265 15.42 -37.91 18.71
C HIS A 265 16.22 -36.80 19.38
N GLN A 266 15.75 -35.56 19.24
CA GLN A 266 16.43 -34.40 19.79
C GLN A 266 16.32 -34.36 21.33
N THR A 267 17.40 -33.95 21.97
CA THR A 267 17.44 -33.66 23.42
C THR A 267 16.83 -32.30 23.74
N VAL A 268 16.52 -32.06 25.02
CA VAL A 268 16.04 -30.73 25.50
C VAL A 268 16.97 -29.61 25.03
N ALA A 269 18.30 -29.78 25.16
CA ALA A 269 19.27 -28.76 24.77
C ALA A 269 19.28 -28.49 23.25
N GLN A 270 19.07 -29.53 22.44
CA GLN A 270 18.97 -29.37 20.98
C GLN A 270 17.67 -28.68 20.55
N ILE A 271 16.55 -28.94 21.22
CA ILE A 271 15.28 -28.25 20.94
C ILE A 271 15.33 -26.79 21.41
N ASN A 272 15.91 -26.50 22.58
CA ASN A 272 16.09 -25.13 23.06
C ASN A 272 16.91 -24.28 22.07
N ALA A 273 17.93 -24.87 21.43
CA ALA A 273 18.79 -24.21 20.44
C ALA A 273 18.14 -23.99 19.05
N MET A 274 16.91 -24.47 18.82
CA MET A 274 16.18 -24.27 17.56
C MET A 274 15.56 -22.87 17.49
N SER A 275 15.36 -22.36 16.28
CA SER A 275 14.35 -21.33 16.05
C SER A 275 12.93 -21.91 16.14
N LEU A 276 11.93 -21.05 16.32
CA LEU A 276 10.52 -21.47 16.34
C LEU A 276 10.11 -22.20 15.05
N SER A 277 10.65 -21.79 13.90
CA SER A 277 10.46 -22.45 12.61
C SER A 277 11.15 -23.80 12.53
N ASP A 278 12.41 -23.91 12.95
CA ASP A 278 13.13 -25.19 12.94
C ASP A 278 12.46 -26.22 13.86
N PHE A 279 11.96 -25.76 15.02
CA PHE A 279 11.21 -26.59 15.94
C PHE A 279 9.86 -27.06 15.34
N GLN A 280 9.12 -26.17 14.68
CA GLN A 280 7.89 -26.54 13.98
C GLN A 280 8.16 -27.57 12.87
N GLU A 281 9.18 -27.33 12.03
CA GLU A 281 9.55 -28.24 10.95
C GLU A 281 10.04 -29.59 11.48
N PHE A 282 10.84 -29.59 12.56
CA PHE A 282 11.24 -30.79 13.29
C PHE A 282 10.03 -31.61 13.75
N THR A 283 9.04 -30.99 14.39
CA THR A 283 7.85 -31.70 14.86
C THR A 283 7.00 -32.28 13.72
N VAL A 284 7.01 -31.65 12.54
CA VAL A 284 6.34 -32.14 11.32
C VAL A 284 7.07 -33.34 10.71
N ARG A 285 8.42 -33.29 10.67
CA ARG A 285 9.28 -34.37 10.17
C ARG A 285 9.38 -35.56 11.14
N GLN A 286 9.12 -35.34 12.43
CA GLN A 286 9.15 -36.35 13.48
C GLN A 286 7.96 -36.16 14.44
N LEU A 287 6.77 -36.64 14.04
CA LEU A 287 5.52 -36.48 14.78
C LEU A 287 5.49 -37.17 16.14
N ASP A 288 6.38 -38.13 16.38
CA ASP A 288 6.54 -38.81 17.66
C ASP A 288 7.53 -38.13 18.63
N TRP A 289 8.10 -36.97 18.25
CA TRP A 289 9.10 -36.22 19.02
C TRP A 289 8.77 -36.13 20.52
N ALA A 290 7.52 -35.79 20.84
CA ALA A 290 7.03 -35.55 22.20
C ALA A 290 7.00 -36.83 23.06
N THR A 291 7.10 -38.00 22.44
CA THR A 291 7.17 -39.28 23.13
C THR A 291 8.61 -39.73 23.41
N SER A 292 9.62 -39.07 22.81
CA SER A 292 11.05 -39.41 22.90
C SER A 292 11.51 -39.76 24.33
N PRO A 293 12.39 -40.76 24.52
CA PRO A 293 13.04 -41.04 25.81
C PRO A 293 13.74 -39.81 26.42
N HIS A 294 14.28 -38.90 25.60
CA HIS A 294 14.95 -37.69 26.09
C HIS A 294 14.00 -36.65 26.68
N LEU A 295 12.72 -36.66 26.28
CA LEU A 295 11.68 -35.73 26.76
C LEU A 295 10.73 -36.35 27.78
N THR A 296 10.70 -37.69 27.86
CA THR A 296 9.88 -38.46 28.82
C THR A 296 10.68 -38.95 30.03
N ALA A 297 11.99 -38.69 30.09
CA ALA A 297 12.83 -38.99 31.24
C ALA A 297 12.40 -38.23 32.52
N PRO A 298 12.64 -38.79 33.72
CA PRO A 298 12.39 -38.10 34.99
C PRO A 298 13.09 -36.73 35.03
N GLY A 299 12.33 -35.68 35.33
CA GLY A 299 12.81 -34.28 35.34
C GLY A 299 12.58 -33.50 34.03
N ALA A 300 12.32 -34.17 32.90
CA ALA A 300 12.06 -33.50 31.62
C ALA A 300 10.60 -33.04 31.41
N ALA A 301 9.67 -33.47 32.27
CA ALA A 301 8.23 -33.24 32.12
C ALA A 301 7.83 -31.76 31.98
N THR A 302 8.50 -30.84 32.70
CA THR A 302 8.27 -29.39 32.58
C THR A 302 8.69 -28.87 31.21
N ASN A 303 9.84 -29.30 30.69
CA ASN A 303 10.32 -28.91 29.36
C ASN A 303 9.39 -29.43 28.26
N LEU A 304 8.92 -30.68 28.37
CA LEU A 304 7.92 -31.24 27.44
C LEU A 304 6.60 -30.45 27.47
N ALA A 305 6.15 -30.00 28.64
CA ALA A 305 4.98 -29.13 28.75
C ALA A 305 5.22 -27.75 28.10
N HIS A 306 6.41 -27.17 28.28
CA HIS A 306 6.81 -25.91 27.64
C HIS A 306 6.86 -26.04 26.11
N PHE A 307 7.51 -27.07 25.58
CA PHE A 307 7.58 -27.34 24.13
C PHE A 307 6.20 -27.54 23.49
N ARG A 308 5.25 -28.17 24.20
CA ARG A 308 3.86 -28.28 23.71
C ARG A 308 3.14 -26.94 23.67
N GLN A 309 3.38 -26.04 24.63
CA GLN A 309 2.83 -24.69 24.59
C GLN A 309 3.43 -23.87 23.43
N VAL A 310 4.75 -23.94 23.25
CA VAL A 310 5.46 -23.27 22.13
C VAL A 310 4.99 -23.82 20.77
N LEU A 311 4.79 -25.13 20.65
CA LEU A 311 4.23 -25.75 19.43
C LEU A 311 2.76 -25.36 19.21
N SER A 312 1.96 -25.20 20.26
CA SER A 312 0.59 -24.69 20.12
C SER A 312 0.59 -23.25 19.61
N PHE A 313 1.48 -22.41 20.16
CA PHE A 313 1.65 -21.01 19.76
C PHE A 313 2.15 -20.88 18.32
N SER A 314 3.08 -21.71 17.85
CA SER A 314 3.60 -21.65 16.48
C SER A 314 2.59 -22.01 15.37
N HIS A 315 1.46 -22.61 15.73
CA HIS A 315 0.35 -22.91 14.82
C HIS A 315 -0.74 -21.82 14.77
N GLU A 316 -0.62 -20.76 15.58
CA GLU A 316 -1.54 -19.62 15.50
C GLU A 316 -1.25 -18.76 14.24
N PRO A 317 -2.25 -18.03 13.72
CA PRO A 317 -2.07 -17.17 12.54
C PRO A 317 -0.93 -16.17 12.69
N ASP A 318 -0.20 -15.95 11.60
CA ASP A 318 0.94 -15.02 11.47
C ASP A 318 2.14 -15.26 12.42
N ILE A 319 2.07 -16.19 13.37
CA ILE A 319 3.18 -16.45 14.30
C ILE A 319 4.40 -17.02 13.58
N LEU A 320 4.24 -18.10 12.80
CA LEU A 320 5.39 -18.75 12.16
C LEU A 320 6.07 -17.85 11.11
N SER A 321 5.31 -16.99 10.44
CA SER A 321 5.80 -16.07 9.41
C SER A 321 6.51 -14.83 9.98
N THR A 322 6.37 -14.54 11.28
CA THR A 322 6.92 -13.32 11.92
C THR A 322 7.84 -13.61 13.11
N CYS A 323 7.46 -14.57 13.96
CA CYS A 323 8.21 -15.04 15.12
C CYS A 323 9.08 -16.26 14.80
N GLY A 324 9.06 -16.77 13.56
CA GLY A 324 9.74 -18.00 13.16
C GLY A 324 11.25 -18.04 13.45
N THR A 325 11.91 -16.87 13.42
CA THR A 325 13.36 -16.71 13.72
C THR A 325 13.70 -16.56 15.21
N LEU A 326 12.71 -16.51 16.10
CA LEU A 326 12.94 -16.38 17.54
C LEU A 326 13.43 -17.72 18.13
N PRO A 327 14.47 -17.75 18.98
CA PRO A 327 14.94 -18.97 19.64
C PRO A 327 13.91 -19.55 20.63
N VAL A 328 13.78 -20.88 20.66
CA VAL A 328 12.84 -21.57 21.56
C VAL A 328 13.23 -21.37 23.03
N ASP A 329 14.52 -21.41 23.37
CA ASP A 329 15.00 -21.17 24.75
C ASP A 329 14.61 -19.77 25.24
N ASP A 330 14.84 -18.75 24.40
CA ASP A 330 14.56 -17.35 24.74
C ASP A 330 13.04 -17.09 24.93
N ILE A 331 12.18 -17.71 24.11
CA ILE A 331 10.72 -17.64 24.29
C ILE A 331 10.33 -18.23 25.64
N ILE A 332 10.90 -19.38 26.02
CA ILE A 332 10.61 -20.03 27.31
C ILE A 332 11.14 -19.18 28.47
N ALA A 333 12.37 -18.65 28.36
CA ALA A 333 13.02 -17.82 29.36
C ALA A 333 12.30 -16.47 29.59
N ALA A 334 11.67 -15.92 28.55
CA ALA A 334 10.84 -14.71 28.64
C ALA A 334 9.49 -14.92 29.36
N GLY A 335 9.13 -16.16 29.73
CA GLY A 335 8.03 -16.47 30.64
C GLY A 335 6.72 -16.86 29.95
N ILE A 336 6.62 -18.12 29.53
CA ILE A 336 5.38 -18.69 28.99
C ILE A 336 4.37 -19.08 30.10
N PRO A 337 3.04 -19.02 29.85
CA PRO A 337 2.39 -18.56 28.62
C PRO A 337 2.20 -17.03 28.54
N ALA A 338 2.62 -16.26 29.55
CA ALA A 338 2.38 -14.82 29.63
C ALA A 338 2.97 -14.06 28.44
N VAL A 339 4.22 -14.39 28.05
CA VAL A 339 4.92 -13.77 26.92
C VAL A 339 4.17 -13.89 25.58
N PHE A 340 3.36 -14.94 25.38
CA PHE A 340 2.63 -15.14 24.13
C PHE A 340 1.64 -14.01 23.84
N SER A 341 1.11 -13.30 24.85
CA SER A 341 0.27 -12.13 24.59
C SER A 341 1.07 -11.03 23.87
N HIS A 342 2.31 -10.78 24.27
CA HIS A 342 3.15 -9.76 23.63
C HIS A 342 3.62 -10.21 22.25
N LEU A 343 4.05 -11.47 22.10
CA LEU A 343 4.48 -11.99 20.80
C LEU A 343 3.34 -12.01 19.75
N ARG A 344 2.08 -12.20 20.16
CA ARG A 344 0.91 -12.02 19.26
C ARG A 344 0.75 -10.58 18.79
N HIS A 345 0.97 -9.59 19.66
CA HIS A 345 0.89 -8.17 19.27
C HIS A 345 2.02 -7.82 18.29
N TYR A 346 3.24 -8.26 18.61
CA TYR A 346 4.38 -8.14 17.70
C TYR A 346 4.09 -8.76 16.32
N ALA A 347 3.58 -10.00 16.29
CA ALA A 347 3.26 -10.70 15.04
C ALA A 347 2.30 -9.89 14.15
N ARG A 348 1.25 -9.28 14.70
CA ARG A 348 0.29 -8.46 13.92
C ARG A 348 0.94 -7.26 13.23
N GLY A 349 1.89 -6.60 13.86
CA GLY A 349 2.59 -5.44 13.27
C GLY A 349 3.81 -5.83 12.39
N ALA A 350 4.36 -7.03 12.59
CA ALA A 350 5.42 -7.59 11.75
C ALA A 350 4.90 -8.34 10.50
N ALA A 351 3.61 -8.68 10.44
CA ALA A 351 2.97 -9.38 9.32
C ALA A 351 2.89 -8.51 8.06
N SER A 352 2.80 -9.15 6.88
CA SER A 352 2.58 -8.46 5.60
C SER A 352 1.17 -7.86 5.48
N SER A 353 0.18 -8.50 6.11
CA SER A 353 -1.24 -8.11 6.18
C SER A 353 -1.55 -7.02 7.22
N ARG A 354 -0.52 -6.42 7.85
CA ARG A 354 -0.65 -5.48 8.96
C ARG A 354 -1.61 -4.33 8.67
N ASN A 355 -2.44 -4.01 9.65
CA ASN A 355 -3.30 -2.82 9.67
C ASN A 355 -3.03 -2.06 10.99
N THR A 356 -1.78 -1.66 11.18
CA THR A 356 -1.24 -0.99 12.38
C THR A 356 0.17 -0.48 12.06
N ALA A 357 0.91 0.03 13.05
CA ALA A 357 2.30 0.45 12.89
C ALA A 357 3.19 -0.65 12.26
N TRP A 358 4.13 -0.26 11.41
CA TRP A 358 5.10 -1.21 10.84
C TRP A 358 6.15 -1.62 11.87
N LEU A 359 6.38 -2.94 11.96
CA LEU A 359 7.52 -3.51 12.68
C LEU A 359 8.36 -4.42 11.79
N ARG A 360 9.66 -4.44 12.10
CA ARG A 360 10.66 -5.30 11.48
C ARG A 360 10.60 -6.73 12.02
N GLN A 361 10.98 -7.69 11.20
CA GLN A 361 11.23 -9.05 11.66
C GLN A 361 12.54 -9.11 12.47
N THR A 362 12.52 -9.75 13.64
CA THR A 362 13.67 -9.83 14.55
C THR A 362 13.90 -11.28 15.02
N ASN A 363 15.14 -11.57 15.41
CA ASN A 363 15.53 -12.79 16.12
C ASN A 363 15.67 -12.54 17.64
N SER A 364 15.56 -11.29 18.10
CA SER A 364 15.57 -10.93 19.52
C SER A 364 14.18 -11.07 20.14
N VAL A 365 14.01 -12.03 21.06
CA VAL A 365 12.77 -12.15 21.84
C VAL A 365 12.54 -10.91 22.71
N THR A 366 13.62 -10.28 23.20
CA THR A 366 13.52 -9.04 23.99
C THR A 366 12.88 -7.92 23.18
N ASP A 367 13.31 -7.72 21.93
CA ASP A 367 12.77 -6.69 21.05
C ASP A 367 11.31 -6.97 20.72
N ALA A 368 11.00 -8.21 20.30
CA ALA A 368 9.65 -8.65 20.00
C ALA A 368 8.68 -8.47 21.19
N VAL A 369 9.14 -8.74 22.42
CA VAL A 369 8.34 -8.53 23.64
C VAL A 369 8.15 -7.04 23.94
N ASN A 370 9.21 -6.23 23.92
CA ASN A 370 9.13 -4.79 24.17
C ASN A 370 8.18 -4.10 23.19
N TRP A 371 8.30 -4.44 21.91
CA TRP A 371 7.43 -3.93 20.85
C TRP A 371 5.98 -4.41 20.99
N GLY A 372 5.79 -5.70 21.29
CA GLY A 372 4.47 -6.28 21.59
C GLY A 372 3.83 -5.79 22.90
N GLN A 373 4.60 -5.13 23.77
CA GLN A 373 4.11 -4.44 24.97
C GLN A 373 3.66 -3.00 24.68
N ALA A 374 4.39 -2.27 23.84
CA ALA A 374 4.08 -0.88 23.50
C ALA A 374 2.92 -0.74 22.49
N LEU A 375 2.85 -1.64 21.50
CA LEU A 375 1.86 -1.55 20.40
C LEU A 375 0.39 -1.43 20.86
N PRO A 376 -0.14 -2.21 21.83
CA PRO A 376 -1.53 -2.08 22.29
C PRO A 376 -1.86 -0.69 22.86
N GLY A 377 -0.89 -0.02 23.50
CA GLY A 377 -1.09 1.33 24.04
C GLY A 377 -1.26 2.37 22.94
N LEU A 378 -0.49 2.23 21.86
CA LEU A 378 -0.59 3.06 20.66
C LEU A 378 -1.88 2.76 19.89
N GLU A 379 -2.26 1.48 19.72
CA GLU A 379 -3.52 1.03 19.12
C GLU A 379 -4.77 1.51 19.89
N GLY A 380 -4.63 1.80 21.19
CA GLY A 380 -5.67 2.41 22.01
C GLY A 380 -5.72 3.95 21.96
N ALA A 381 -4.65 4.60 21.48
CA ALA A 381 -4.52 6.07 21.42
C ALA A 381 -4.76 6.64 20.02
N CYS A 382 -4.38 5.88 18.98
CA CYS A 382 -4.50 6.23 17.57
C CYS A 382 -5.33 5.16 16.84
N THR A 383 -6.03 5.53 15.76
CA THR A 383 -6.65 4.50 14.92
C THR A 383 -5.57 3.67 14.21
N PRO A 384 -5.86 2.40 13.86
CA PRO A 384 -4.84 1.54 13.24
C PRO A 384 -4.38 2.06 11.87
N GLY A 385 -5.28 2.72 11.11
CA GLY A 385 -4.94 3.40 9.85
C GLY A 385 -4.03 4.63 10.06
N THR A 386 -4.25 5.43 11.11
CA THR A 386 -3.33 6.52 11.47
C THR A 386 -1.96 5.98 11.86
N LEU A 387 -1.88 4.87 12.63
CA LEU A 387 -0.59 4.25 12.97
C LEU A 387 0.13 3.69 11.74
N GLN A 388 -0.58 3.01 10.84
CA GLN A 388 -0.02 2.50 9.59
C GLN A 388 0.53 3.64 8.72
N SER A 389 -0.18 4.78 8.68
CA SER A 389 0.25 5.98 7.96
C SER A 389 1.52 6.60 8.56
N ILE A 390 1.53 6.90 9.86
CA ILE A 390 2.62 7.67 10.49
C ILE A 390 3.79 6.82 10.99
N MET A 391 3.67 5.49 10.93
CA MET A 391 4.74 4.54 11.24
C MET A 391 4.94 3.57 10.06
N PRO A 392 5.38 4.08 8.89
CA PRO A 392 5.59 3.30 7.68
C PRO A 392 6.80 2.35 7.79
N PRO A 393 6.99 1.44 6.82
CA PRO A 393 8.29 0.81 6.60
C PRO A 393 9.40 1.87 6.41
N PRO A 394 10.58 1.68 7.01
CA PRO A 394 11.74 2.53 6.74
C PRO A 394 12.43 2.14 5.42
N THR A 395 13.15 3.09 4.83
CA THR A 395 13.93 2.89 3.60
C THR A 395 15.40 3.23 3.88
N PRO A 396 16.31 2.25 3.93
CA PRO A 396 16.11 0.80 3.74
C PRO A 396 15.39 0.10 4.91
N LEU A 397 14.76 -1.05 4.62
CA LEU A 397 14.04 -1.89 5.61
C LEU A 397 14.92 -2.47 6.74
N SER A 398 16.25 -2.28 6.65
CA SER A 398 17.20 -2.62 7.72
C SER A 398 17.16 -1.66 8.89
N ASP A 399 16.69 -0.43 8.66
CA ASP A 399 16.79 0.66 9.62
C ASP A 399 15.62 0.58 10.63
N PRO A 400 15.75 1.18 11.83
CA PRO A 400 14.66 1.19 12.80
C PRO A 400 13.50 2.06 12.30
N SER A 401 12.28 1.53 12.33
CA SER A 401 11.07 2.28 11.98
C SER A 401 10.77 3.40 12.98
N ALA A 402 9.83 4.28 12.62
CA ALA A 402 9.31 5.30 13.53
C ALA A 402 8.80 4.69 14.86
N PHE A 403 8.12 3.53 14.80
CA PHE A 403 7.71 2.77 15.98
C PHE A 403 8.91 2.31 16.82
N GLU A 404 9.90 1.65 16.19
CA GLU A 404 11.08 1.13 16.88
C GLU A 404 11.86 2.27 17.56
N ASN A 405 11.99 3.43 16.91
CA ASN A 405 12.63 4.62 17.47
C ASN A 405 11.87 5.19 18.68
N LEU A 406 10.54 5.24 18.64
CA LEU A 406 9.71 5.72 19.75
C LEU A 406 9.84 4.86 21.01
N VAL A 407 9.79 3.54 20.82
CA VAL A 407 9.90 2.56 21.92
C VAL A 407 11.33 2.49 22.45
N SER A 408 12.34 2.51 21.57
CA SER A 408 13.76 2.51 21.99
C SER A 408 14.17 3.76 22.75
N ALA A 409 13.50 4.90 22.50
CA ALA A 409 13.67 6.13 23.27
C ALA A 409 12.96 6.09 24.64
N GLY A 410 12.11 5.10 24.90
CA GLY A 410 11.25 5.04 26.10
C GLY A 410 10.22 6.17 26.14
N ARG A 411 9.65 6.53 24.97
CA ARG A 411 8.76 7.70 24.80
C ARG A 411 7.36 7.36 24.28
N ASP A 412 7.05 6.08 24.13
CA ASP A 412 5.74 5.55 23.76
C ASP A 412 4.63 6.02 24.73
N ALA A 413 4.83 5.87 26.05
CA ALA A 413 3.86 6.33 27.05
C ALA A 413 3.71 7.87 27.07
N ASP A 414 4.81 8.62 26.90
CA ASP A 414 4.78 10.08 26.78
C ASP A 414 4.00 10.51 25.51
N PHE A 415 4.17 9.79 24.40
CA PHE A 415 3.51 10.08 23.13
C PHE A 415 2.01 9.75 23.17
N ILE A 416 1.63 8.62 23.77
CA ILE A 416 0.23 8.28 24.06
C ILE A 416 -0.43 9.40 24.87
N ASN A 417 0.24 9.89 25.93
CA ASN A 417 -0.26 11.01 26.73
C ASN A 417 -0.37 12.31 25.91
N TYR A 418 0.59 12.60 25.02
CA TYR A 418 0.52 13.74 24.11
C TYR A 418 -0.67 13.66 23.16
N VAL A 419 -0.84 12.53 22.45
CA VAL A 419 -1.93 12.37 21.48
C VAL A 419 -3.29 12.43 22.16
N THR A 420 -3.47 11.73 23.29
CA THR A 420 -4.75 11.71 24.01
C THR A 420 -5.08 13.00 24.77
N THR A 421 -4.09 13.83 25.11
CA THR A 421 -4.31 15.13 25.79
C THR A 421 -4.49 16.27 24.80
N CYS A 422 -3.66 16.34 23.76
CA CYS A 422 -3.61 17.48 22.84
C CYS A 422 -4.40 17.27 21.54
N ASP A 423 -4.82 16.04 21.24
CA ASP A 423 -5.54 15.66 20.01
C ASP A 423 -4.88 16.22 18.73
N PRO A 424 -3.58 15.94 18.45
CA PRO A 424 -2.91 16.44 17.26
C PRO A 424 -3.44 15.79 15.96
N ILE A 425 -3.37 16.52 14.85
CA ILE A 425 -3.59 15.98 13.50
C ILE A 425 -2.28 15.34 13.04
N LEU A 426 -2.21 14.01 13.15
CA LEU A 426 -1.08 13.20 12.68
C LEU A 426 -1.34 12.80 11.23
N SER A 427 -0.51 13.28 10.29
CA SER A 427 -0.70 13.09 8.85
C SER A 427 0.55 12.71 8.07
N ALA A 428 1.77 12.96 8.58
CA ALA A 428 2.98 12.74 7.80
C ALA A 428 3.30 11.24 7.61
N THR A 429 3.19 10.77 6.37
CA THR A 429 3.22 9.34 5.99
C THR A 429 4.61 8.71 5.97
N ASN A 430 5.65 9.49 6.30
CA ASN A 430 7.07 9.14 6.22
C ASN A 430 7.75 9.03 7.59
N GLY A 431 6.99 8.96 8.69
CA GLY A 431 7.52 8.89 10.06
C GLY A 431 7.90 10.23 10.68
N MET A 432 7.78 11.36 9.96
CA MET A 432 8.18 12.68 10.46
C MET A 432 7.40 13.16 11.70
N GLU A 433 6.17 12.68 11.92
CA GLU A 433 5.42 12.84 13.17
C GLU A 433 6.28 12.45 14.39
N ILE A 434 6.83 11.24 14.34
CA ILE A 434 7.56 10.63 15.46
C ILE A 434 8.96 11.21 15.57
N THR A 435 9.67 11.36 14.45
CA THR A 435 11.00 12.02 14.42
C THR A 435 10.93 13.42 15.02
N SER A 436 9.89 14.19 14.68
CA SER A 436 9.75 15.57 15.15
C SER A 436 9.31 15.65 16.61
N TYR A 437 8.45 14.73 17.05
CA TYR A 437 8.11 14.56 18.46
C TYR A 437 9.35 14.21 19.30
N LEU A 438 10.14 13.23 18.88
CA LEU A 438 11.37 12.83 19.58
C LEU A 438 12.40 13.97 19.62
N ALA A 439 12.55 14.73 18.53
CA ALA A 439 13.40 15.93 18.51
C ALA A 439 12.94 16.99 19.52
N LEU A 440 11.63 17.28 19.60
CA LEU A 440 11.06 18.22 20.59
C LEU A 440 11.31 17.74 22.04
N ARG A 441 11.14 16.43 22.31
CA ARG A 441 11.49 15.84 23.62
C ARG A 441 13.00 15.96 23.90
N GLY A 442 13.84 15.82 22.88
CA GLY A 442 15.30 16.01 22.95
C GLY A 442 15.72 17.44 23.31
N GLU A 443 14.96 18.45 22.86
CA GLU A 443 15.10 19.86 23.28
C GLU A 443 14.60 20.12 24.73
N GLY A 444 14.16 19.08 25.44
CA GLY A 444 13.64 19.17 26.80
C GLY A 444 12.29 19.88 26.89
N ALA A 445 11.49 19.86 25.82
CA ALA A 445 10.13 20.37 25.79
C ALA A 445 9.11 19.23 25.88
N ASP A 446 8.08 19.43 26.70
CA ASP A 446 6.91 18.55 26.75
C ASP A 446 5.75 19.24 26.01
N PRO A 447 5.26 18.69 24.88
CA PRO A 447 4.21 19.33 24.10
C PRO A 447 2.90 19.48 24.89
N THR A 448 2.60 18.61 25.86
CA THR A 448 1.39 18.75 26.71
C THR A 448 1.43 20.00 27.58
N THR A 449 2.62 20.51 27.90
CA THR A 449 2.76 21.75 28.69
C THR A 449 2.42 23.02 27.90
N TYR A 450 2.25 22.94 26.57
CA TYR A 450 1.78 24.05 25.74
C TYR A 450 0.27 24.03 25.50
N PHE A 451 -0.39 22.90 25.76
CA PHE A 451 -1.84 22.77 25.65
C PHE A 451 -2.56 23.77 26.57
N GLY A 452 -3.52 24.53 26.00
CA GLY A 452 -4.22 25.62 26.70
C GLY A 452 -3.39 26.88 26.99
N ARG A 453 -2.06 26.87 26.74
CA ARG A 453 -1.19 28.06 26.78
C ARG A 453 -0.99 28.68 25.41
N ILE A 454 -0.95 27.86 24.36
CA ILE A 454 -1.06 28.26 22.96
C ILE A 454 -2.52 28.04 22.54
N ARG A 455 -3.12 29.01 21.84
CA ARG A 455 -4.56 29.02 21.51
C ARG A 455 -4.87 28.62 20.08
N TYR A 456 -3.92 28.80 19.17
CA TYR A 456 -4.16 28.81 17.73
C TYR A 456 -3.33 27.79 16.94
N VAL A 457 -2.58 26.92 17.63
CA VAL A 457 -1.79 25.84 17.04
C VAL A 457 -2.19 24.53 17.73
N ARG A 458 -2.31 23.47 16.95
CA ARG A 458 -2.74 22.14 17.39
C ARG A 458 -1.55 21.15 17.39
N ASN A 459 -0.67 21.26 16.41
CA ASN A 459 0.39 20.28 16.16
C ASN A 459 1.75 20.71 16.74
N PHE A 460 1.87 20.73 18.07
CA PHE A 460 3.06 21.26 18.75
C PHE A 460 4.38 20.59 18.35
N HIS A 461 4.39 19.30 18.01
CA HIS A 461 5.60 18.57 17.60
C HIS A 461 6.20 19.09 16.27
N ARG A 462 5.40 19.75 15.41
CA ARG A 462 5.86 20.39 14.15
C ARG A 462 6.77 21.59 14.40
N PHE A 463 6.82 22.11 15.62
CA PHE A 463 7.57 23.32 15.95
C PHE A 463 8.83 22.99 16.77
N GLU A 464 9.87 23.80 16.60
CA GLU A 464 10.97 23.83 17.57
C GLU A 464 10.46 24.33 18.92
N ARG A 465 11.06 23.88 20.02
CA ARG A 465 10.79 24.42 21.37
C ARG A 465 10.85 25.95 21.38
N LYS A 466 11.87 26.50 20.71
CA LYS A 466 12.11 27.93 20.58
C LYS A 466 10.94 28.66 19.89
N ALA A 467 10.30 28.03 18.90
CA ALA A 467 9.08 28.55 18.28
C ALA A 467 7.88 28.46 19.23
N LEU A 468 7.65 27.33 19.90
CA LEU A 468 6.55 27.18 20.88
C LEU A 468 6.65 28.19 22.04
N ASP A 469 7.84 28.36 22.61
CA ASP A 469 8.11 29.37 23.65
C ASP A 469 7.89 30.80 23.12
N GLY A 470 8.22 31.06 21.84
CA GLY A 470 7.95 32.32 21.15
C GLY A 470 6.47 32.58 20.87
N ILE A 471 5.68 31.56 20.49
CA ILE A 471 4.23 31.66 20.29
C ILE A 471 3.55 32.05 21.62
N VAL A 472 3.90 31.37 22.72
CA VAL A 472 3.39 31.73 24.07
C VAL A 472 3.75 33.18 24.43
N ALA A 473 4.96 33.64 24.08
CA ALA A 473 5.38 35.01 24.34
C ALA A 473 4.61 36.05 23.50
N ASN A 474 4.27 35.71 22.25
CA ASN A 474 3.52 36.56 21.31
C ASN A 474 2.02 36.62 21.65
N GLU A 475 1.35 35.48 21.87
CA GLU A 475 -0.06 35.45 22.31
C GLU A 475 -0.27 36.11 23.69
N GLY A 476 0.78 36.12 24.54
CA GLY A 476 0.81 36.84 25.80
C GLY A 476 0.93 38.36 25.70
N VAL A 477 1.09 38.94 24.50
CA VAL A 477 1.10 40.40 24.30
C VAL A 477 -0.33 40.92 24.30
N ASN A 478 -0.73 41.57 25.39
CA ASN A 478 -1.94 42.39 25.44
C ASN A 478 -1.62 43.87 25.15
N ALA A 479 -2.64 44.65 24.77
CA ALA A 479 -2.51 46.08 24.46
C ALA A 479 -2.17 46.99 25.67
N ALA A 480 -1.81 46.42 26.83
CA ALA A 480 -1.65 47.11 28.11
C ALA A 480 -0.19 47.54 28.38
N GLY A 481 0.45 48.22 27.43
CA GLY A 481 1.70 48.97 27.69
C GLY A 481 3.02 48.30 27.27
N ARG A 482 3.00 47.30 26.37
CA ARG A 482 4.21 46.85 25.66
C ARG A 482 4.48 47.69 24.41
N TRP A 483 5.72 47.69 23.95
CA TRP A 483 6.08 48.23 22.63
C TRP A 483 5.27 47.53 21.54
N LEU A 484 4.46 48.28 20.81
CA LEU A 484 3.64 47.77 19.72
C LEU A 484 4.55 47.43 18.53
N ARG A 485 4.48 46.17 18.09
CA ARG A 485 5.19 45.65 16.92
C ARG A 485 4.20 45.45 15.78
N PRO A 486 4.58 45.65 14.50
CA PRO A 486 3.73 45.30 13.36
C PRO A 486 3.29 43.83 13.44
N LEU A 487 1.99 43.58 13.18
CA LEU A 487 1.40 42.24 13.22
C LEU A 487 1.68 41.52 11.91
N THR A 488 2.36 40.38 12.01
CA THR A 488 2.38 39.34 10.98
C THR A 488 1.43 38.23 11.37
N LEU A 489 0.42 38.00 10.53
CA LEU A 489 -0.47 36.84 10.66
C LEU A 489 0.07 35.70 9.77
N VAL A 490 0.29 34.54 10.36
CA VAL A 490 0.70 33.32 9.65
C VAL A 490 -0.49 32.38 9.60
N LEU A 491 -0.96 32.07 8.40
CA LEU A 491 -1.88 30.97 8.14
C LEU A 491 -1.02 29.77 7.73
N PHE A 492 -1.08 28.69 8.50
CA PHE A 492 -0.17 27.55 8.36
C PHE A 492 -0.97 26.26 8.21
N SER A 493 -0.63 25.42 7.24
CA SER A 493 -1.43 24.24 6.92
C SER A 493 -1.73 23.36 8.12
N ALA A 494 -3.01 23.02 8.29
CA ALA A 494 -3.46 22.01 9.24
C ALA A 494 -2.91 20.61 8.89
N LEU A 495 -2.68 20.35 7.61
CA LEU A 495 -2.29 19.07 7.07
C LEU A 495 -0.89 19.11 6.48
N ASP A 496 -0.11 18.09 6.79
CA ASP A 496 1.19 17.89 6.20
C ASP A 496 1.42 16.39 6.02
N HIS A 497 1.15 15.90 4.81
CA HIS A 497 1.17 14.46 4.54
C HIS A 497 2.58 13.92 4.26
N ASN A 498 3.57 14.77 4.00
CA ASN A 498 4.96 14.39 3.75
C ASN A 498 5.96 14.99 4.77
N GLY A 499 5.48 15.68 5.81
CA GLY A 499 6.33 16.23 6.87
C GLY A 499 7.17 17.44 6.45
N ALA A 500 6.91 18.06 5.30
CA ALA A 500 7.69 19.19 4.78
C ALA A 500 7.64 20.44 5.69
N PHE A 501 6.58 20.58 6.50
CA PHE A 501 6.35 21.69 7.42
C PHE A 501 6.78 21.37 8.86
N HIS A 502 7.45 20.23 9.08
CA HIS A 502 7.98 19.85 10.39
C HIS A 502 9.33 20.55 10.65
N ARG A 503 9.41 21.23 11.79
CA ARG A 503 10.60 21.87 12.37
C ARG A 503 11.25 22.93 11.48
N LEU A 504 10.41 23.75 10.83
CA LEU A 504 10.86 24.86 9.98
C LEU A 504 11.58 25.96 10.78
N SER A 505 12.91 25.98 10.69
CA SER A 505 13.78 27.01 11.29
C SER A 505 13.40 28.44 10.88
N GLY A 506 13.03 28.67 9.61
CA GLY A 506 12.58 29.97 9.10
C GLY A 506 11.27 30.46 9.75
N ILE A 507 10.37 29.54 10.13
CA ILE A 507 9.17 29.87 10.92
C ILE A 507 9.58 30.20 12.37
N THR A 508 10.52 29.45 12.97
CA THR A 508 11.07 29.81 14.29
C THR A 508 11.66 31.21 14.30
N GLU A 509 12.48 31.56 13.30
CA GLU A 509 13.11 32.88 13.17
C GLU A 509 12.07 34.00 13.08
N LEU A 510 11.02 33.81 12.27
CA LEU A 510 9.91 34.75 12.16
C LEU A 510 9.12 34.89 13.47
N ILE A 511 8.88 33.79 14.19
CA ILE A 511 8.16 33.81 15.47
C ILE A 511 8.93 34.57 16.55
N VAL A 512 10.24 34.35 16.66
CA VAL A 512 11.09 34.99 17.70
C VAL A 512 11.63 36.36 17.29
N ALA A 513 11.34 36.82 16.07
CA ALA A 513 11.82 38.10 15.55
C ALA A 513 11.46 39.24 16.51
N PRO A 514 12.44 39.97 17.08
CA PRO A 514 12.14 40.93 18.15
C PRO A 514 11.29 42.11 17.64
N ARG A 515 11.33 42.43 16.34
CA ARG A 515 10.68 43.61 15.74
C ARG A 515 9.31 43.33 15.08
N ILE A 516 8.85 42.07 15.03
CA ILE A 516 7.52 41.67 14.53
C ILE A 516 6.72 41.04 15.68
N LEU A 517 5.38 41.19 15.68
CA LEU A 517 4.50 40.33 16.48
C LEU A 517 3.90 39.26 15.55
N THR A 518 4.30 38.00 15.73
CA THR A 518 3.85 36.88 14.88
C THR A 518 2.78 36.08 15.61
N ILE A 519 1.59 35.99 15.01
CA ILE A 519 0.51 35.09 15.44
C ILE A 519 0.36 34.00 14.39
N VAL A 520 0.38 32.73 14.82
CA VAL A 520 0.26 31.56 13.95
C VAL A 520 -1.12 30.95 14.14
N LEU A 521 -1.85 30.74 13.04
CA LEU A 521 -3.07 29.93 12.96
C LEU A 521 -2.69 28.62 12.26
N GLU A 522 -2.94 27.49 12.90
CA GLU A 522 -2.61 26.14 12.42
C GLU A 522 -3.65 25.12 12.93
N GLY A 523 -3.95 24.10 12.13
CA GLY A 523 -4.82 23.00 12.56
C GLY A 523 -6.33 23.29 12.55
N LEU A 524 -6.78 24.33 11.83
CA LEU A 524 -8.21 24.64 11.67
C LEU A 524 -8.85 23.77 10.59
N GLY A 525 -10.14 23.46 10.77
CA GLY A 525 -10.86 22.46 9.97
C GLY A 525 -11.29 22.94 8.59
N THR A 526 -11.59 24.24 8.44
CA THR A 526 -12.07 24.86 7.20
C THR A 526 -11.43 26.22 6.93
N LEU A 527 -11.50 26.70 5.70
CA LEU A 527 -11.11 28.07 5.33
C LEU A 527 -11.98 29.13 6.04
N GLY A 528 -13.26 28.83 6.25
CA GLY A 528 -14.17 29.69 7.03
C GLY A 528 -13.77 29.80 8.52
N ASP A 529 -13.16 28.76 9.08
CA ASP A 529 -12.58 28.84 10.43
C ASP A 529 -11.40 29.83 10.45
N TYR A 530 -10.51 29.83 9.45
CA TYR A 530 -9.44 30.82 9.32
C TYR A 530 -10.00 32.24 9.16
N GLU A 531 -11.00 32.43 8.29
CA GLU A 531 -11.69 33.70 8.04
C GLU A 531 -12.21 34.29 9.35
N SER A 532 -12.92 33.49 10.15
CA SER A 532 -13.51 33.89 11.44
C SER A 532 -12.49 34.38 12.48
N ARG A 533 -11.19 34.11 12.30
CA ARG A 533 -10.13 34.55 13.21
C ARG A 533 -9.50 35.88 12.81
N VAL A 534 -9.63 36.32 11.55
CA VAL A 534 -8.91 37.49 11.03
C VAL A 534 -9.27 38.77 11.77
N ALA A 535 -10.53 39.22 11.73
CA ALA A 535 -10.96 40.44 12.43
C ALA A 535 -10.66 40.43 13.96
N PRO A 536 -10.96 39.36 14.74
CA PRO A 536 -10.62 39.32 16.16
C PRO A 536 -9.11 39.45 16.43
N LEU A 537 -8.25 38.78 15.65
CA LEU A 537 -6.80 38.85 15.83
C LEU A 537 -6.24 40.21 15.43
N ALA A 538 -6.72 40.78 14.32
CA ALA A 538 -6.36 42.12 13.88
C ALA A 538 -6.73 43.16 14.95
N ALA A 539 -7.92 43.07 15.56
CA ALA A 539 -8.36 43.94 16.64
C ALA A 539 -7.57 43.76 17.95
N GLN A 540 -7.19 42.52 18.30
CA GLN A 540 -6.48 42.23 19.56
C GLN A 540 -4.99 42.57 19.50
N TYR A 541 -4.31 42.26 18.38
CA TYR A 541 -2.85 42.30 18.26
C TYR A 541 -2.34 43.34 17.26
N GLY A 542 -3.18 43.80 16.33
CA GLY A 542 -2.82 44.72 15.26
C GLY A 542 -2.71 46.18 15.70
N ILE A 543 -1.74 46.90 15.15
CA ILE A 543 -1.59 48.34 15.42
C ILE A 543 -2.77 49.08 14.78
N GLY A 544 -3.60 49.71 15.61
CA GLY A 544 -4.84 50.35 15.14
C GLY A 544 -5.87 49.36 14.57
N GLY A 545 -5.84 48.09 15.00
CA GLY A 545 -6.70 47.04 14.48
C GLY A 545 -6.28 46.48 13.12
N ARG A 546 -5.01 46.69 12.71
CA ARG A 546 -4.49 46.36 11.37
C ARG A 546 -3.42 45.28 11.36
N ILE A 547 -3.50 44.42 10.35
CA ILE A 547 -2.45 43.46 9.96
C ILE A 547 -1.45 44.21 9.06
N ASP A 548 -0.15 44.11 9.36
CA ASP A 548 0.88 44.69 8.49
C ASP A 548 1.20 43.75 7.32
N GLN A 549 1.34 42.45 7.61
CA GLN A 549 1.78 41.43 6.63
C GLN A 549 1.12 40.08 6.88
N VAL A 550 0.89 39.31 5.82
CA VAL A 550 0.35 37.95 5.90
C VAL A 550 1.35 36.97 5.28
N LEU A 551 1.54 35.83 5.95
CA LEU A 551 2.15 34.63 5.41
C LEU A 551 1.07 33.55 5.27
N ILE A 552 0.98 32.92 4.12
CA ILE A 552 0.13 31.75 3.89
C ILE A 552 1.07 30.60 3.48
N ALA A 553 1.07 29.51 4.25
CA ALA A 553 2.04 28.43 4.11
C ALA A 553 1.36 27.05 4.13
N GLY A 554 1.71 26.20 3.16
CA GLY A 554 1.13 24.87 3.00
C GLY A 554 1.57 24.20 1.69
N HIS A 555 1.07 22.99 1.41
CA HIS A 555 1.32 22.34 0.12
C HIS A 555 0.69 23.16 -1.01
N GLY A 556 1.34 23.20 -2.18
CA GLY A 556 1.05 24.21 -3.20
C GLY A 556 1.02 23.69 -4.62
N SER A 557 0.23 24.37 -5.45
CA SER A 557 0.19 24.23 -6.89
C SER A 557 0.07 25.62 -7.54
N PRO A 558 0.18 25.72 -8.88
CA PRO A 558 -0.18 26.94 -9.61
C PRO A 558 -1.55 27.52 -9.20
N ALA A 559 -2.54 26.65 -9.03
CA ALA A 559 -3.93 27.05 -8.81
C ALA A 559 -4.29 27.25 -7.32
N GLY A 560 -3.52 26.74 -6.37
CA GLY A 560 -3.93 26.78 -4.96
C GLY A 560 -2.90 26.39 -3.90
N ILE A 561 -3.34 26.46 -2.63
CA ILE A 561 -2.56 26.15 -1.42
C ILE A 561 -3.43 25.37 -0.44
N GLU A 562 -3.02 24.16 -0.07
CA GLU A 562 -3.63 23.36 1.00
C GLU A 562 -3.42 24.06 2.35
N LEU A 563 -4.50 24.31 3.11
CA LEU A 563 -4.42 25.17 4.31
C LEU A 563 -5.25 24.69 5.51
N ALA A 564 -6.46 24.19 5.26
CA ALA A 564 -7.37 23.71 6.29
C ALA A 564 -7.57 22.19 6.17
N GLY A 565 -8.04 21.57 7.24
CA GLY A 565 -8.44 20.18 7.15
C GLY A 565 -8.65 19.49 8.49
N THR A 566 -9.21 18.29 8.40
CA THR A 566 -9.52 17.45 9.57
C THR A 566 -9.08 16.02 9.33
N ALA A 567 -8.69 15.32 10.40
CA ALA A 567 -8.50 13.88 10.39
C ALA A 567 -9.54 13.23 11.28
N THR A 568 -10.38 12.34 10.73
CA THR A 568 -11.38 11.57 11.48
C THR A 568 -11.31 10.11 11.07
N GLY A 569 -11.13 9.19 12.02
CA GLY A 569 -11.12 7.75 11.74
C GLY A 569 -9.93 7.25 10.91
N GLY A 570 -8.88 8.07 10.72
CA GLY A 570 -7.79 7.82 9.77
C GLY A 570 -8.02 8.38 8.36
N THR A 571 -9.22 8.91 8.06
CA THR A 571 -9.48 9.67 6.84
C THR A 571 -9.11 11.13 7.04
N VAL A 572 -8.31 11.68 6.14
CA VAL A 572 -7.95 13.10 6.08
C VAL A 572 -8.84 13.80 5.05
N ILE A 573 -9.45 14.91 5.42
CA ILE A 573 -10.21 15.80 4.54
C ILE A 573 -9.47 17.13 4.51
N ASN A 574 -9.09 17.58 3.31
CA ASN A 574 -8.32 18.80 3.06
C ASN A 574 -9.22 19.92 2.54
N GLU A 575 -8.85 21.17 2.81
CA GLU A 575 -9.44 22.36 2.18
C GLU A 575 -8.34 23.32 1.71
N SER A 576 -8.41 23.69 0.44
CA SER A 576 -7.39 24.46 -0.26
C SER A 576 -7.88 25.83 -0.68
N LEU A 577 -7.03 26.84 -0.54
CA LEU A 577 -7.21 28.13 -1.21
C LEU A 577 -7.02 27.93 -2.71
N GLU A 578 -7.97 28.35 -3.54
CA GLU A 578 -7.98 28.09 -4.98
C GLU A 578 -8.37 29.33 -5.79
N GLY A 579 -7.55 29.71 -6.77
CA GLY A 579 -7.75 30.89 -7.62
C GLY A 579 -8.39 30.62 -9.00
N GLY A 580 -8.50 29.35 -9.40
CA GLY A 580 -8.93 28.93 -10.73
C GLY A 580 -10.43 29.07 -11.02
N ALA A 581 -10.83 28.86 -12.27
CA ALA A 581 -12.23 29.00 -12.70
C ALA A 581 -13.16 27.85 -12.27
N ALA A 582 -12.63 26.65 -12.04
CA ALA A 582 -13.39 25.41 -11.75
C ALA A 582 -13.30 24.95 -10.28
N ALA A 583 -12.80 25.80 -9.40
CA ALA A 583 -12.44 25.52 -8.02
C ALA A 583 -13.65 25.33 -7.08
N THR A 584 -13.71 24.21 -6.36
CA THR A 584 -14.75 23.92 -5.34
C THR A 584 -14.68 24.86 -4.14
N HIS A 585 -13.50 25.37 -3.82
CA HIS A 585 -13.24 26.22 -2.64
C HIS A 585 -13.09 27.71 -2.97
N ARG A 586 -13.39 28.11 -4.21
CA ARG A 586 -13.20 29.49 -4.67
C ARG A 586 -13.88 30.52 -3.79
N THR A 587 -15.16 30.36 -3.46
CA THR A 587 -15.89 31.36 -2.65
C THR A 587 -15.31 31.50 -1.24
N ALA A 588 -14.88 30.39 -0.61
CA ALA A 588 -14.21 30.44 0.69
C ALA A 588 -12.82 31.11 0.59
N THR A 589 -12.11 30.90 -0.52
CA THR A 589 -10.86 31.62 -0.85
C THR A 589 -11.10 33.11 -1.00
N GLU A 590 -12.13 33.52 -1.74
CA GLU A 590 -12.48 34.92 -1.96
C GLU A 590 -12.83 35.60 -0.63
N ASN A 591 -13.67 34.98 0.20
CA ASN A 591 -14.03 35.50 1.53
C ASN A 591 -12.80 35.68 2.44
N LEU A 592 -11.93 34.66 2.57
CA LEU A 592 -10.74 34.74 3.43
C LEU A 592 -9.79 35.86 2.96
N ILE A 593 -9.54 35.96 1.65
CA ILE A 593 -8.63 36.97 1.09
C ILE A 593 -9.22 38.37 1.23
N ASP A 594 -10.52 38.55 0.99
CA ASP A 594 -11.19 39.84 1.16
C ASP A 594 -11.19 40.27 2.64
N GLU A 595 -11.44 39.36 3.57
CA GLU A 595 -11.38 39.60 5.02
C GLU A 595 -9.96 39.98 5.50
N LEU A 596 -8.92 39.29 5.01
CA LEU A 596 -7.52 39.69 5.24
C LEU A 596 -7.26 41.10 4.72
N VAL A 597 -7.63 41.39 3.46
CA VAL A 597 -7.39 42.69 2.81
C VAL A 597 -8.16 43.82 3.51
N ASN A 598 -9.38 43.57 3.98
CA ASN A 598 -10.20 44.50 4.78
C ASN A 598 -9.52 44.88 6.11
N HIS A 599 -8.75 43.98 6.70
CA HIS A 599 -8.00 44.18 7.94
C HIS A 599 -6.53 44.59 7.75
N MET A 600 -6.01 44.63 6.52
CA MET A 600 -4.71 45.23 6.19
C MET A 600 -4.79 46.75 5.99
N SER A 601 -3.69 47.39 5.58
CA SER A 601 -3.64 48.80 5.19
C SER A 601 -4.72 49.19 4.17
N THR A 602 -5.26 50.41 4.26
CA THR A 602 -6.15 50.99 3.23
C THR A 602 -5.39 51.48 1.99
N ASP A 603 -4.09 51.77 2.12
CA ASP A 603 -3.16 51.98 1.00
C ASP A 603 -2.62 50.61 0.53
N PRO A 604 -2.93 50.17 -0.70
CA PRO A 604 -2.45 48.90 -1.23
C PRO A 604 -0.93 48.78 -1.27
N THR A 605 -0.18 49.87 -1.47
CA THR A 605 1.29 49.83 -1.56
C THR A 605 1.98 49.37 -0.27
N GLN A 606 1.28 49.47 0.86
CA GLN A 606 1.75 48.96 2.15
C GLN A 606 1.37 47.50 2.42
N ARG A 607 0.48 46.90 1.62
CA ARG A 607 0.03 45.51 1.80
C ARG A 607 1.13 44.54 1.36
N ARG A 608 1.40 43.55 2.20
CA ARG A 608 2.35 42.47 1.91
C ARG A 608 1.76 41.11 2.24
N ILE A 609 1.65 40.25 1.22
CA ILE A 609 1.19 38.86 1.34
C ILE A 609 2.28 37.97 0.74
N VAL A 610 2.69 36.93 1.46
CA VAL A 610 3.70 35.97 1.00
C VAL A 610 3.07 34.57 1.00
N LEU A 611 3.19 33.88 -0.13
CA LEU A 611 2.72 32.52 -0.33
C LEU A 611 3.94 31.59 -0.27
N TYR A 612 4.03 30.81 0.81
CA TYR A 612 5.07 29.81 1.05
C TYR A 612 4.51 28.42 0.70
N ALA A 613 4.43 28.17 -0.59
CA ALA A 613 3.89 26.95 -1.18
C ALA A 613 4.41 26.79 -2.62
N CYS A 614 4.55 25.55 -3.08
CA CYS A 614 5.09 25.19 -4.40
C CYS A 614 4.35 25.87 -5.56
N LEU A 615 5.10 26.32 -6.57
CA LEU A 615 4.61 26.83 -7.86
C LEU A 615 3.56 27.97 -7.82
N THR A 616 3.33 28.60 -6.66
CA THR A 616 2.24 29.57 -6.46
C THR A 616 2.32 30.85 -7.30
N ALA A 617 3.50 31.18 -7.85
CA ALA A 617 3.70 32.27 -8.81
C ALA A 617 3.91 31.78 -10.26
N SER A 618 3.75 30.48 -10.51
CA SER A 618 3.86 29.83 -11.82
C SER A 618 2.49 29.51 -12.41
N HIS A 619 2.36 29.62 -13.73
CA HIS A 619 1.11 29.27 -14.43
C HIS A 619 1.13 27.84 -14.96
N GLU A 620 -0.05 27.23 -14.99
CA GLU A 620 -0.30 25.98 -15.70
C GLU A 620 -0.95 26.29 -17.05
N VAL A 621 -0.47 25.63 -18.10
CA VAL A 621 -0.90 25.86 -19.48
C VAL A 621 -1.11 24.51 -20.14
N ASP A 622 -2.36 24.13 -20.36
CA ASP A 622 -2.67 22.93 -21.12
C ASP A 622 -2.19 23.10 -22.59
N PRO A 623 -1.28 22.25 -23.08
CA PRO A 623 -0.85 22.30 -24.49
C PRO A 623 -1.93 21.82 -25.47
N THR A 624 -3.06 21.27 -24.99
CA THR A 624 -4.16 20.76 -25.80
C THR A 624 -4.92 21.91 -26.44
N GLY A 625 -4.83 22.01 -27.77
CA GLY A 625 -5.45 23.08 -28.56
C GLY A 625 -4.54 24.27 -28.89
N ILE A 626 -3.31 24.31 -28.37
CA ILE A 626 -2.29 25.29 -28.79
C ILE A 626 -1.90 25.05 -30.26
N ASP A 627 -1.87 26.11 -31.06
CA ASP A 627 -1.54 26.05 -32.49
C ASP A 627 -0.07 25.62 -32.70
N PRO A 628 0.19 24.51 -33.43
CA PRO A 628 1.55 24.04 -33.70
C PRO A 628 2.28 24.80 -34.81
N ASN A 629 1.56 25.55 -35.65
CA ASN A 629 2.07 26.09 -36.91
C ASN A 629 2.10 27.63 -36.92
N ASN A 630 1.40 28.28 -36.00
CA ASN A 630 1.36 29.74 -35.88
C ASN A 630 1.75 30.20 -34.45
N PRO A 631 3.03 30.54 -34.21
CA PRO A 631 3.53 31.03 -32.91
C PRO A 631 2.76 32.22 -32.34
N ALA A 632 2.27 33.15 -33.16
CA ALA A 632 1.52 34.31 -32.69
C ALA A 632 0.12 33.91 -32.18
N THR A 633 -0.56 33.00 -32.88
CA THR A 633 -1.83 32.43 -32.42
C THR A 633 -1.63 31.64 -31.14
N ALA A 634 -0.61 30.78 -31.10
CA ALA A 634 -0.25 30.01 -29.91
C ALA A 634 0.04 30.92 -28.69
N ALA A 635 0.79 32.00 -28.88
CA ALA A 635 1.05 32.97 -27.81
C ALA A 635 -0.24 33.63 -27.28
N VAL A 636 -1.16 34.02 -28.17
CA VAL A 636 -2.48 34.54 -27.76
C VAL A 636 -3.30 33.49 -27.01
N GLN A 637 -3.25 32.22 -27.42
CA GLN A 637 -3.91 31.11 -26.72
C GLN A 637 -3.33 30.89 -25.32
N ILE A 638 -1.99 30.80 -25.19
CA ILE A 638 -1.30 30.65 -23.89
C ILE A 638 -1.64 31.81 -22.95
N GLN A 639 -1.54 33.05 -23.42
CA GLN A 639 -1.91 34.22 -22.61
C GLN A 639 -3.41 34.22 -22.24
N SER A 640 -4.28 33.63 -23.05
CA SER A 640 -5.71 33.55 -22.76
C SER A 640 -6.02 32.45 -21.75
N ALA A 641 -5.31 31.32 -21.80
CA ALA A 641 -5.36 30.29 -20.76
C ALA A 641 -4.91 30.85 -19.40
N ILE A 642 -3.78 31.56 -19.37
CA ILE A 642 -3.26 32.27 -18.19
C ILE A 642 -4.28 33.27 -17.62
N ARG A 643 -4.95 34.06 -18.48
CA ARG A 643 -5.99 35.01 -18.03
C ARG A 643 -7.27 34.33 -17.54
N ALA A 644 -7.61 33.16 -18.07
CA ALA A 644 -8.79 32.40 -17.66
C ALA A 644 -8.56 31.66 -16.33
N ASN A 645 -7.35 31.14 -16.13
CA ASN A 645 -6.91 30.43 -14.93
C ASN A 645 -5.63 31.10 -14.38
N PRO A 646 -5.75 32.26 -13.71
CA PRO A 646 -4.61 32.90 -13.07
C PRO A 646 -4.07 32.01 -11.94
N ASN A 647 -2.76 32.06 -11.72
CA ASN A 647 -2.18 31.40 -10.55
C ASN A 647 -2.68 32.05 -9.24
N ILE A 648 -2.56 31.34 -8.12
CA ILE A 648 -3.08 31.79 -6.82
C ILE A 648 -2.42 33.12 -6.38
N ARG A 649 -1.15 33.37 -6.73
CA ARG A 649 -0.49 34.67 -6.48
C ARG A 649 -1.16 35.82 -7.23
N ASP A 650 -1.46 35.65 -8.51
CA ASP A 650 -2.05 36.69 -9.36
C ASP A 650 -3.53 36.91 -9.02
N PHE A 651 -4.25 35.84 -8.68
CA PHE A 651 -5.60 35.91 -8.11
C PHE A 651 -5.63 36.75 -6.83
N ILE A 652 -4.73 36.48 -5.87
CA ILE A 652 -4.63 37.25 -4.63
C ILE A 652 -4.15 38.68 -4.90
N ALA A 653 -3.20 38.89 -5.82
CA ALA A 653 -2.73 40.23 -6.20
C ALA A 653 -3.85 41.11 -6.78
N SER A 654 -4.76 40.53 -7.57
CA SER A 654 -5.92 41.26 -8.12
C SER A 654 -6.84 41.83 -7.03
N ARG A 655 -6.99 41.12 -5.90
CA ARG A 655 -7.79 41.52 -4.73
C ARG A 655 -7.05 42.42 -3.76
N ALA A 656 -5.76 42.13 -3.53
CA ALA A 656 -4.88 42.94 -2.69
C ALA A 656 -4.73 44.38 -3.21
N GLY A 657 -4.99 44.62 -4.50
CA GLY A 657 -5.09 45.93 -5.11
C GLY A 657 -3.79 46.42 -5.74
N SER A 658 -3.90 47.34 -6.70
CA SER A 658 -2.76 47.82 -7.48
C SER A 658 -1.65 48.41 -6.61
N GLY A 659 -0.44 47.89 -6.74
CA GLY A 659 0.73 48.28 -5.93
C GLY A 659 1.01 47.39 -4.71
N ALA A 660 0.10 46.47 -4.35
CA ALA A 660 0.35 45.51 -3.26
C ALA A 660 1.50 44.56 -3.57
N THR A 661 2.31 44.24 -2.56
CA THR A 661 3.36 43.22 -2.68
C THR A 661 2.77 41.84 -2.39
N VAL A 662 2.47 41.07 -3.44
CA VAL A 662 2.15 39.64 -3.31
C VAL A 662 3.30 38.82 -3.91
N LEU A 663 3.93 37.99 -3.08
CA LEU A 663 5.03 37.09 -3.45
C LEU A 663 4.54 35.64 -3.44
N GLY A 664 5.06 34.82 -4.35
CA GLY A 664 4.84 33.38 -4.40
C GLY A 664 6.02 32.68 -5.06
N SER A 665 6.03 31.36 -5.03
CA SER A 665 7.13 30.53 -5.53
C SER A 665 7.05 30.32 -7.04
N GLN A 666 8.15 30.56 -7.75
CA GLN A 666 8.33 30.06 -9.12
C GLN A 666 8.52 28.54 -9.13
N ALA A 667 9.10 27.99 -8.05
CA ALA A 667 9.61 26.63 -7.94
C ALA A 667 8.74 25.68 -7.12
N SER A 668 8.93 24.37 -7.29
CA SER A 668 8.59 23.38 -6.26
C SER A 668 9.60 23.44 -5.10
N GLN A 669 9.14 23.47 -3.85
CA GLN A 669 9.98 23.69 -2.67
C GLN A 669 10.16 22.42 -1.84
N TRP A 670 11.42 21.98 -1.70
CA TRP A 670 11.81 20.83 -0.88
C TRP A 670 12.59 21.22 0.39
N ALA A 671 12.90 22.51 0.57
CA ALA A 671 13.78 22.98 1.64
C ALA A 671 13.29 24.28 2.28
N THR A 672 13.59 24.44 3.58
CA THR A 672 13.10 25.52 4.43
C THR A 672 13.49 26.90 3.92
N GLY A 673 12.52 27.66 3.41
CA GLY A 673 12.78 29.03 2.97
C GLY A 673 12.99 29.98 4.15
N PHE A 674 14.04 30.79 4.09
CA PHE A 674 14.32 31.81 5.09
C PHE A 674 13.41 33.02 4.86
N MET A 675 12.42 33.18 5.73
CA MET A 675 11.63 34.41 5.83
C MET A 675 12.32 35.39 6.76
N THR A 676 13.56 35.79 6.42
CA THR A 676 14.25 36.83 7.20
C THR A 676 13.54 38.16 7.00
N PRO A 677 13.10 38.83 8.07
CA PRO A 677 12.62 40.19 7.94
C PRO A 677 13.80 41.12 7.67
N ASP A 678 13.73 41.96 6.62
CA ASP A 678 14.83 42.89 6.31
C ASP A 678 15.21 43.72 7.56
N THR A 679 16.48 43.62 7.94
CA THR A 679 16.96 44.06 9.26
C THR A 679 17.54 45.47 9.28
N PHE A 680 17.93 46.04 8.13
CA PHE A 680 18.95 47.10 8.16
C PHE A 680 18.40 48.50 8.53
N TRP A 681 17.37 49.02 7.85
CA TRP A 681 16.82 50.37 8.16
C TRP A 681 15.29 50.53 8.02
N ALA A 682 14.57 49.51 7.55
CA ALA A 682 13.12 49.54 7.34
C ALA A 682 12.34 48.94 8.55
N PRO A 683 11.00 49.04 8.61
CA PRO A 683 10.21 48.04 9.30
C PRO A 683 10.49 46.65 8.71
N PRO A 684 10.62 45.61 9.54
CA PRO A 684 10.95 44.26 9.12
C PRO A 684 9.92 43.71 8.10
N ARG A 685 10.30 43.57 6.82
CA ARG A 685 9.42 43.08 5.74
C ARG A 685 9.71 41.60 5.44
N LEU A 686 8.65 40.79 5.36
CA LEU A 686 8.70 39.42 4.84
C LEU A 686 9.22 39.40 3.40
N THR A 687 10.05 38.41 3.13
CA THR A 687 10.57 38.01 1.82
C THR A 687 10.31 36.52 1.62
N LEU A 688 10.46 36.04 0.39
CA LEU A 688 10.46 34.62 0.05
C LEU A 688 11.81 34.30 -0.57
N GLN A 689 12.60 33.46 0.10
CA GLN A 689 13.95 33.04 -0.30
C GLN A 689 14.12 31.57 0.07
N ALA A 690 14.73 30.76 -0.80
CA ALA A 690 15.16 29.40 -0.46
C ALA A 690 16.70 29.33 -0.47
N PRO A 691 17.36 28.59 0.44
CA PRO A 691 18.82 28.46 0.46
C PRO A 691 19.42 27.94 -0.86
N HIS A 692 18.66 27.09 -1.56
CA HIS A 692 19.03 26.49 -2.84
C HIS A 692 18.44 27.21 -4.06
N ASP A 693 17.56 28.19 -3.84
CA ASP A 693 16.96 29.03 -4.89
C ASP A 693 16.80 30.48 -4.41
N PRO A 694 17.80 31.35 -4.66
CA PRO A 694 17.70 32.77 -4.36
C PRO A 694 16.82 33.54 -5.36
N PHE A 695 16.39 32.92 -6.45
CA PHE A 695 15.53 33.52 -7.48
C PHE A 695 14.06 33.10 -7.34
N ILE A 696 13.69 32.35 -6.30
CA ILE A 696 12.38 31.72 -6.13
C ILE A 696 11.17 32.65 -6.20
N ALA A 697 11.35 33.94 -5.90
CA ALA A 697 10.33 34.99 -5.98
C ALA A 697 10.65 36.06 -7.04
N ALA A 698 11.63 35.81 -7.91
CA ALA A 698 12.10 36.75 -8.92
C ALA A 698 11.10 36.88 -10.10
N PRO A 699 11.20 37.97 -10.88
CA PRO A 699 10.48 38.10 -12.15
C PRO A 699 10.81 36.95 -13.11
N LYS A 700 9.81 36.50 -13.87
CA LYS A 700 9.88 35.37 -14.81
C LYS A 700 11.15 35.36 -15.66
N ILE A 701 11.53 36.50 -16.24
CA ILE A 701 12.72 36.62 -17.10
C ILE A 701 14.05 36.35 -16.36
N GLN A 702 14.14 36.68 -15.07
CA GLN A 702 15.30 36.33 -14.24
C GLN A 702 15.28 34.84 -13.89
N TYR A 703 14.09 34.27 -13.63
CA TYR A 703 13.93 32.84 -13.34
C TYR A 703 14.24 31.96 -14.57
N VAL A 704 13.93 32.42 -15.79
CA VAL A 704 14.38 31.77 -17.03
C VAL A 704 15.90 31.63 -17.07
N GLU A 705 16.63 32.70 -16.75
CA GLU A 705 18.09 32.73 -16.87
C GLU A 705 18.83 32.06 -15.70
N PHE A 706 18.31 32.14 -14.48
CA PHE A 706 19.02 31.75 -13.25
C PHE A 706 18.23 30.85 -12.28
N GLY A 707 16.95 30.59 -12.53
CA GLY A 707 16.10 29.77 -11.66
C GLY A 707 16.53 28.30 -11.66
N PRO A 708 16.95 27.70 -10.53
CA PRO A 708 17.58 26.38 -10.51
C PRO A 708 16.59 25.24 -10.64
N GLU A 709 15.37 25.36 -10.09
CA GLU A 709 14.36 24.31 -10.17
C GLU A 709 13.75 24.28 -11.58
N CYS A 710 13.77 23.09 -12.20
CA CYS A 710 13.60 22.94 -13.63
C CYS A 710 12.15 23.18 -14.11
N GLY A 711 11.15 22.65 -13.39
CA GLY A 711 9.72 22.81 -13.70
C GLY A 711 9.28 24.27 -13.64
N GLY A 712 9.75 25.04 -12.66
CA GLY A 712 9.54 26.48 -12.58
C GLY A 712 10.26 27.25 -13.70
N ALA A 713 11.49 26.86 -14.05
CA ALA A 713 12.29 27.56 -15.06
C ALA A 713 11.65 27.42 -16.45
N VAL A 714 11.13 26.23 -16.77
CA VAL A 714 10.43 25.95 -18.02
C VAL A 714 9.05 26.59 -18.06
N ARG A 715 8.28 26.60 -16.95
CA ARG A 715 7.02 27.39 -16.89
C ARG A 715 7.28 28.88 -17.14
N ALA A 716 8.30 29.45 -16.51
CA ALA A 716 8.71 30.84 -16.75
C ALA A 716 9.15 31.09 -18.21
N LEU A 717 9.79 30.11 -18.87
CA LEU A 717 10.15 30.18 -20.28
C LEU A 717 8.90 30.25 -21.18
N VAL A 718 7.90 29.40 -20.95
CA VAL A 718 6.64 29.39 -21.71
C VAL A 718 5.90 30.73 -21.58
N GLU A 719 5.79 31.24 -20.36
CA GLU A 719 5.17 32.55 -20.09
C GLU A 719 5.92 33.70 -20.79
N CYS A 720 7.24 33.76 -20.66
CA CYS A 720 8.04 34.80 -21.29
C CYS A 720 8.15 34.65 -22.83
N TRP A 721 8.09 33.44 -23.38
CA TRP A 721 7.99 33.20 -24.83
C TRP A 721 6.68 33.76 -25.38
N ALA A 722 5.56 33.52 -24.71
CA ALA A 722 4.26 34.05 -25.12
C ALA A 722 4.19 35.58 -25.04
N VAL A 723 4.99 36.21 -24.17
CA VAL A 723 5.16 37.68 -24.14
C VAL A 723 5.99 38.17 -25.33
N ASP A 724 7.14 37.56 -25.62
CA ASP A 724 7.98 37.91 -26.78
C ASP A 724 7.18 37.80 -28.10
N GLN A 725 6.48 36.68 -28.31
CA GLN A 725 5.68 36.41 -29.53
C GLN A 725 4.52 37.39 -29.76
N ALA A 726 4.02 38.06 -28.71
CA ALA A 726 2.93 39.02 -28.80
C ALA A 726 3.39 40.46 -29.11
N MET A 727 4.70 40.73 -29.17
CA MET A 727 5.24 42.04 -29.50
C MET A 727 5.20 42.34 -31.02
N SER A 728 5.21 43.61 -31.39
CA SER A 728 5.37 44.05 -32.78
C SER A 728 6.44 45.15 -32.88
N PRO A 729 7.61 44.89 -33.49
CA PRO A 729 8.08 43.58 -33.97
C PRO A 729 8.25 42.57 -32.83
N VAL A 730 8.34 41.28 -33.17
CA VAL A 730 8.42 40.18 -32.20
C VAL A 730 9.68 40.32 -31.32
N GLY A 731 9.51 40.11 -30.00
CA GLY A 731 10.58 40.26 -29.01
C GLY A 731 11.58 39.11 -29.01
N THR A 732 12.76 39.35 -28.43
CA THR A 732 13.80 38.33 -28.23
C THR A 732 14.25 38.20 -26.77
N THR A 733 13.61 38.89 -25.82
CA THR A 733 14.14 39.03 -24.45
C THR A 733 14.23 37.68 -23.75
N CYS A 734 13.19 36.86 -23.86
CA CYS A 734 13.14 35.50 -23.32
C CYS A 734 14.11 34.58 -24.05
N ARG A 735 14.14 34.68 -25.39
CA ARG A 735 15.06 33.92 -26.24
C ARG A 735 16.51 34.15 -25.81
N ASP A 736 16.90 35.39 -25.63
CA ASP A 736 18.27 35.78 -25.36
C ASP A 736 18.69 35.37 -23.94
N ALA A 737 17.77 35.36 -22.97
CA ALA A 737 17.98 34.76 -21.64
C ALA A 737 18.23 33.25 -21.72
N ALA A 738 17.36 32.50 -22.42
CA ALA A 738 17.56 31.07 -22.65
C ALA A 738 18.87 30.76 -23.41
N GLN A 739 19.27 31.63 -24.36
CA GLN A 739 20.56 31.54 -25.05
C GLN A 739 21.76 31.81 -24.14
N ARG A 740 21.65 32.69 -23.14
CA ARG A 740 22.74 32.92 -22.17
C ARG A 740 22.93 31.70 -21.27
N ARG A 741 21.84 31.16 -20.70
CA ARG A 741 21.87 29.95 -19.84
C ARG A 741 22.45 28.73 -20.57
N THR A 742 21.97 28.43 -21.78
CA THR A 742 22.50 27.29 -22.57
C THR A 742 23.98 27.41 -22.93
N LYS A 743 24.51 28.63 -23.07
CA LYS A 743 25.93 28.92 -23.35
C LYS A 743 26.82 29.00 -22.10
N THR A 744 26.26 29.03 -20.89
CA THR A 744 27.03 28.98 -19.64
C THR A 744 27.81 27.65 -19.56
N PRO A 745 29.05 27.62 -19.02
CA PRO A 745 29.85 26.40 -18.91
C PRO A 745 29.08 25.24 -18.26
N SER A 746 29.19 24.05 -18.85
CA SER A 746 28.39 22.89 -18.46
C SER A 746 28.68 22.44 -17.02
N THR A 747 27.64 22.30 -16.22
CA THR A 747 27.67 21.58 -14.92
C THR A 747 27.45 20.07 -15.15
N THR A 748 27.54 19.26 -14.11
CA THR A 748 27.11 17.84 -14.10
C THR A 748 25.83 17.61 -13.29
N ASN A 749 25.22 18.69 -12.78
CA ASN A 749 23.97 18.68 -12.01
C ASN A 749 22.77 18.28 -12.90
N TRP A 750 21.87 17.49 -12.33
CA TRP A 750 20.73 16.89 -13.04
C TRP A 750 19.74 17.95 -13.56
N ASP A 751 19.17 18.76 -12.67
CA ASP A 751 18.19 19.82 -13.00
C ASP A 751 18.70 20.79 -14.07
N GLU A 752 19.94 21.29 -13.93
CA GLU A 752 20.49 22.23 -14.90
C GLU A 752 20.67 21.59 -16.29
N GLN A 753 20.94 20.27 -16.38
CA GLN A 753 20.96 19.59 -17.68
C GLN A 753 19.57 19.32 -18.26
N ILE A 754 18.56 19.08 -17.42
CA ILE A 754 17.15 19.08 -17.86
C ILE A 754 16.82 20.44 -18.48
N VAL A 755 17.04 21.54 -17.75
CA VAL A 755 16.73 22.89 -18.24
C VAL A 755 17.50 23.22 -19.52
N ARG A 756 18.80 22.93 -19.57
CA ARG A 756 19.62 23.22 -20.77
C ARG A 756 19.22 22.38 -21.98
N GLY A 757 18.88 21.09 -21.80
CA GLY A 757 18.39 20.23 -22.87
C GLY A 757 17.05 20.72 -23.42
N ILE A 758 16.10 21.04 -22.53
CA ILE A 758 14.77 21.56 -22.90
C ILE A 758 14.89 22.94 -23.56
N TYR A 759 15.76 23.81 -23.05
CA TYR A 759 15.99 25.13 -23.66
C TYR A 759 16.64 25.03 -25.05
N GLN A 760 17.46 24.02 -25.34
CA GLN A 760 17.98 23.79 -26.71
C GLN A 760 16.85 23.43 -27.68
N VAL A 761 15.91 22.58 -27.26
CA VAL A 761 14.69 22.28 -28.04
C VAL A 761 13.82 23.54 -28.20
N ALA A 762 13.66 24.33 -27.14
CA ALA A 762 12.90 25.58 -27.16
C ALA A 762 13.48 26.62 -28.12
N LEU A 763 14.80 26.80 -28.10
CA LEU A 763 15.51 27.72 -28.99
C LEU A 763 15.45 27.28 -30.46
N SER A 764 15.36 25.98 -30.72
CA SER A 764 15.23 25.40 -32.07
C SER A 764 13.80 25.55 -32.62
N ASN A 765 12.79 25.47 -31.74
CA ASN A 765 11.37 25.61 -32.09
C ASN A 765 10.80 27.03 -31.87
N TYR A 766 11.61 27.97 -31.39
CA TYR A 766 11.20 29.29 -30.85
C TYR A 766 10.31 30.11 -31.79
N TRP A 767 10.57 30.01 -33.10
CA TRP A 767 9.91 30.76 -34.16
C TRP A 767 8.94 29.94 -35.02
N SER A 768 8.75 28.66 -34.69
CA SER A 768 8.05 27.70 -35.57
C SER A 768 6.88 27.00 -34.89
N ASN A 769 7.04 26.53 -33.64
CA ASN A 769 6.07 25.60 -33.05
C ASN A 769 5.76 25.90 -31.58
N GLY A 770 4.75 26.74 -31.36
CA GLY A 770 4.30 27.12 -30.01
C GLY A 770 3.76 25.96 -29.17
N ARG A 771 3.21 24.91 -29.82
CA ARG A 771 2.74 23.71 -29.11
C ARG A 771 3.90 22.88 -28.54
N ILE A 772 5.04 22.81 -29.23
CA ILE A 772 6.26 22.19 -28.67
C ILE A 772 6.74 22.98 -27.45
N ILE A 773 6.74 24.32 -27.51
CA ILE A 773 7.09 25.16 -26.35
C ILE A 773 6.17 24.87 -25.15
N ALA A 774 4.84 24.84 -25.35
CA ALA A 774 3.89 24.55 -24.28
C ALA A 774 4.06 23.16 -23.66
N ARG A 775 4.35 22.13 -24.47
CA ARG A 775 4.54 20.73 -23.99
C ARG A 775 5.77 20.53 -23.12
N MET A 776 6.72 21.47 -23.11
CA MET A 776 7.97 21.32 -22.35
C MET A 776 7.74 21.21 -20.86
N VAL A 777 6.69 21.84 -20.31
CA VAL A 777 6.35 21.77 -18.89
C VAL A 777 6.13 20.31 -18.46
N ASN A 778 5.22 19.60 -19.13
CA ASN A 778 4.92 18.19 -18.86
C ASN A 778 6.16 17.30 -18.98
N VAL A 779 7.00 17.55 -19.99
CA VAL A 779 8.27 16.83 -20.20
C VAL A 779 9.26 17.10 -19.05
N THR A 780 9.29 18.33 -18.53
CA THR A 780 10.19 18.72 -17.43
C THR A 780 9.79 18.05 -16.13
N ASP A 781 8.51 18.10 -15.78
CA ASP A 781 8.00 17.55 -14.52
C ASP A 781 8.33 16.05 -14.41
N TRP A 782 8.07 15.28 -15.49
CA TRP A 782 8.44 13.87 -15.57
C TRP A 782 9.95 13.61 -15.50
N LEU A 783 10.78 14.46 -16.10
CA LEU A 783 12.24 14.30 -16.02
C LEU A 783 12.79 14.65 -14.63
N SER A 784 12.15 15.57 -13.91
CA SER A 784 12.55 15.98 -12.56
C SER A 784 12.33 14.89 -11.51
N HIS A 785 11.18 14.19 -11.58
CA HIS A 785 10.82 13.17 -10.59
C HIS A 785 11.69 11.89 -10.67
N LEU A 786 12.37 11.65 -11.79
CA LEU A 786 13.24 10.48 -12.02
C LEU A 786 14.42 10.35 -11.04
N GLU A 787 14.84 11.44 -10.39
CA GLU A 787 15.91 11.40 -9.39
C GLU A 787 15.43 10.87 -8.04
N HIS A 788 14.20 11.22 -7.65
CA HIS A 788 13.67 10.97 -6.31
C HIS A 788 12.86 9.69 -6.20
N ASP A 789 12.18 9.28 -7.27
CA ASP A 789 11.23 8.19 -7.22
C ASP A 789 11.89 6.85 -7.57
N LEU A 790 12.19 6.05 -6.54
CA LEU A 790 12.86 4.75 -6.69
C LEU A 790 11.92 3.64 -7.16
N ASP A 791 10.60 3.82 -6.98
CA ASP A 791 9.59 2.78 -7.11
C ASP A 791 8.61 3.00 -8.29
N HIS A 792 8.67 4.14 -9.00
CA HIS A 792 7.64 4.51 -10.00
C HIS A 792 8.03 4.90 -11.44
N PRO A 793 9.28 5.22 -11.84
CA PRO A 793 9.56 5.49 -13.24
C PRO A 793 9.85 4.21 -14.02
N GLN A 794 8.80 3.57 -14.51
CA GLN A 794 8.94 2.59 -15.59
C GLN A 794 9.26 3.35 -16.89
N GLY A 795 10.00 2.71 -17.80
CA GLY A 795 10.30 3.30 -19.10
C GLY A 795 9.08 3.45 -20.00
N PHE A 796 7.99 2.71 -19.76
CA PHE A 796 6.70 2.99 -20.39
C PHE A 796 6.20 4.38 -20.04
N ASP A 797 6.26 4.78 -18.77
CA ASP A 797 5.83 6.12 -18.35
C ASP A 797 6.76 7.20 -18.89
N LEU A 798 8.08 6.97 -18.91
CA LEU A 798 9.03 7.87 -19.57
C LEU A 798 8.74 7.99 -21.09
N TRP A 799 8.45 6.88 -21.76
CA TRP A 799 8.05 6.87 -23.17
C TRP A 799 6.72 7.58 -23.40
N HIS A 800 5.72 7.33 -22.56
CA HIS A 800 4.39 7.91 -22.70
C HIS A 800 4.41 9.42 -22.50
N ASN A 801 5.13 9.88 -21.48
CA ASN A 801 5.08 11.27 -21.02
C ASN A 801 6.18 12.17 -21.59
N VAL A 802 7.32 11.61 -22.03
CA VAL A 802 8.37 12.36 -22.76
C VAL A 802 8.40 11.92 -24.23
N GLY A 803 8.49 10.62 -24.48
CA GLY A 803 8.65 10.03 -25.81
C GLY A 803 7.56 10.40 -26.83
N ASN A 804 6.28 10.34 -26.43
CA ASN A 804 5.15 10.67 -27.32
C ASN A 804 4.85 12.19 -27.40
N GLN A 805 5.43 13.01 -26.54
CA GLN A 805 5.14 14.46 -26.50
C GLN A 805 5.98 15.27 -27.49
N LEU A 806 7.17 14.79 -27.87
CA LEU A 806 8.14 15.52 -28.68
C LEU A 806 8.60 14.72 -29.92
N PRO A 807 9.07 15.39 -30.99
CA PRO A 807 9.78 14.73 -32.08
C PRO A 807 11.04 13.98 -31.60
N GLY A 808 11.37 12.86 -32.24
CA GLY A 808 12.53 12.03 -31.85
C GLY A 808 13.88 12.77 -31.83
N GLY A 809 14.08 13.77 -32.68
CA GLY A 809 15.29 14.61 -32.68
C GLY A 809 15.37 15.60 -31.51
N ASP A 810 14.22 16.05 -31.01
CA ASP A 810 14.14 16.90 -29.82
C ASP A 810 14.40 16.07 -28.56
N ILE A 811 13.92 14.83 -28.52
CA ILE A 811 14.19 13.85 -27.44
C ILE A 811 15.67 13.46 -27.42
N ASP A 812 16.27 13.21 -28.58
CA ASP A 812 17.70 12.97 -28.70
C ASP A 812 18.53 14.16 -28.21
N THR A 813 18.06 15.40 -28.42
CA THR A 813 18.69 16.61 -27.87
C THR A 813 18.65 16.63 -26.33
N ILE A 814 17.48 16.37 -25.73
CA ILE A 814 17.31 16.35 -24.26
C ILE A 814 18.15 15.23 -23.63
N PHE A 815 18.04 13.99 -24.14
CA PHE A 815 18.74 12.85 -23.54
C PHE A 815 20.26 12.93 -23.74
N LYS A 816 20.74 13.56 -24.84
CA LYS A 816 22.17 13.90 -24.99
C LYS A 816 22.64 14.88 -23.91
N ALA A 817 21.83 15.89 -23.56
CA ALA A 817 22.17 16.84 -22.49
C ALA A 817 22.26 16.17 -21.10
N LEU A 818 21.44 15.16 -20.83
CA LEU A 818 21.44 14.42 -19.55
C LEU A 818 22.58 13.39 -19.42
N SER A 819 23.06 12.84 -20.55
CA SER A 819 24.10 11.80 -20.57
C SER A 819 25.43 12.09 -19.82
N PRO A 820 25.89 13.34 -19.61
CA PRO A 820 27.11 13.65 -18.84
C PRO A 820 26.88 13.80 -17.32
N THR A 821 25.65 13.68 -16.83
CA THR A 821 25.33 13.90 -15.41
C THR A 821 25.90 12.80 -14.52
N THR A 822 26.10 13.14 -13.23
CA THR A 822 26.52 12.16 -12.22
C THR A 822 25.49 11.04 -12.05
N ASN A 823 24.20 11.38 -12.02
CA ASN A 823 23.10 10.44 -11.86
C ASN A 823 23.07 9.41 -13.01
N TRP A 824 23.29 9.86 -14.25
CA TRP A 824 23.42 8.98 -15.42
C TRP A 824 24.65 8.06 -15.36
N THR A 825 25.74 8.51 -14.73
CA THR A 825 27.01 7.76 -14.66
C THR A 825 27.12 6.84 -13.44
N SER A 826 26.47 7.16 -12.32
CA SER A 826 26.39 6.30 -11.14
C SER A 826 25.25 5.28 -11.20
N GLU A 827 24.06 5.67 -11.64
CA GLU A 827 22.86 4.81 -11.56
C GLU A 827 22.65 3.97 -12.82
N ALA A 828 22.89 2.66 -12.69
CA ALA A 828 22.58 1.66 -13.71
C ALA A 828 21.11 1.70 -14.17
N ARG A 829 20.17 1.90 -13.23
CA ARG A 829 18.72 1.96 -13.53
C ARG A 829 18.35 3.15 -14.41
N ILE A 830 18.94 4.33 -14.18
CA ILE A 830 18.64 5.53 -14.98
C ILE A 830 19.07 5.31 -16.43
N ARG A 831 20.29 4.79 -16.66
CA ARG A 831 20.73 4.43 -18.02
C ARG A 831 19.78 3.44 -18.69
N LEU A 832 19.30 2.44 -17.96
CA LEU A 832 18.41 1.42 -18.48
C LEU A 832 17.06 2.00 -18.90
N ILE A 833 16.40 2.73 -18.00
CA ILE A 833 15.09 3.38 -18.20
C ILE A 833 15.16 4.37 -19.37
N PHE A 834 16.19 5.22 -19.43
CA PHE A 834 16.34 6.16 -20.54
C PHE A 834 16.65 5.48 -21.87
N ASN A 835 17.56 4.51 -21.93
CA ASN A 835 17.88 3.87 -23.22
C ASN A 835 16.72 3.04 -23.77
N GLN A 836 15.89 2.41 -22.94
CA GLN A 836 14.71 1.68 -23.44
C GLN A 836 13.62 2.60 -24.03
N ALA A 837 13.47 3.82 -23.50
CA ALA A 837 12.59 4.84 -24.06
C ALA A 837 13.23 5.52 -25.28
N TRP A 838 14.54 5.78 -25.26
CA TRP A 838 15.26 6.44 -26.36
C TRP A 838 15.33 5.57 -27.62
N MET A 839 15.56 4.26 -27.46
CA MET A 839 15.66 3.32 -28.57
C MET A 839 14.36 3.20 -29.38
N GLN A 840 13.25 3.70 -28.85
CA GLN A 840 11.98 3.76 -29.56
C GLN A 840 12.01 4.72 -30.76
N HIS A 841 12.75 5.83 -30.64
CA HIS A 841 12.98 6.80 -31.72
C HIS A 841 14.30 6.59 -32.45
N ASP A 842 15.37 6.21 -31.74
CA ASP A 842 16.73 6.07 -32.27
C ASP A 842 17.26 4.65 -32.07
N ALA A 843 17.17 3.82 -33.11
CA ALA A 843 17.61 2.43 -33.06
C ALA A 843 19.11 2.24 -32.73
N SER A 844 19.95 3.28 -32.84
CA SER A 844 21.37 3.18 -32.43
C SER A 844 21.54 3.00 -30.90
N ARG A 845 20.53 3.42 -30.12
CA ARG A 845 20.51 3.38 -28.64
C ARG A 845 20.31 2.00 -28.05
N VAL A 846 19.97 1.01 -28.88
CA VAL A 846 19.96 -0.40 -28.51
C VAL A 846 21.29 -0.81 -27.86
N SER A 847 22.42 -0.30 -28.37
CA SER A 847 23.75 -0.56 -27.79
C SER A 847 23.95 0.03 -26.37
N GLY A 848 23.33 1.18 -26.08
CA GLY A 848 23.31 1.78 -24.76
C GLY A 848 22.40 1.02 -23.79
N PHE A 849 21.27 0.49 -24.29
CA PHE A 849 20.36 -0.38 -23.54
C PHE A 849 21.04 -1.71 -23.15
N THR A 850 21.70 -2.40 -24.08
CA THR A 850 22.43 -3.64 -23.77
C THR A 850 23.59 -3.41 -22.80
N THR A 851 24.35 -2.32 -22.99
CA THR A 851 25.43 -1.92 -22.04
C THR A 851 24.88 -1.62 -20.65
N ALA A 852 23.68 -1.03 -20.53
CA ALA A 852 23.05 -0.78 -19.23
C ALA A 852 22.56 -2.09 -18.57
N LEU A 853 21.94 -3.00 -19.33
CA LEU A 853 21.53 -4.33 -18.86
C LEU A 853 22.71 -5.13 -18.27
N ASP A 854 23.88 -5.10 -18.92
CA ASP A 854 25.08 -5.81 -18.48
C ASP A 854 25.65 -5.30 -17.13
N THR A 855 25.17 -4.16 -16.61
CA THR A 855 25.58 -3.67 -15.28
C THR A 855 24.79 -4.26 -14.11
N PHE A 856 23.80 -5.12 -14.37
CA PHE A 856 22.98 -5.79 -13.35
C PHE A 856 23.32 -7.28 -13.22
N THR A 857 23.23 -7.79 -11.99
CA THR A 857 23.60 -9.18 -11.64
C THR A 857 22.39 -10.10 -11.38
N SER A 858 21.16 -9.58 -11.37
CA SER A 858 19.94 -10.34 -11.10
C SER A 858 18.77 -9.90 -12.01
N CYS A 859 17.97 -10.85 -12.51
CA CYS A 859 16.79 -10.50 -13.30
C CYS A 859 15.71 -9.79 -12.46
N GLY A 860 15.61 -10.10 -11.16
CA GLY A 860 14.59 -9.53 -10.27
C GLY A 860 14.84 -8.08 -9.87
N ASP A 861 16.05 -7.56 -10.10
CA ASP A 861 16.34 -6.13 -10.00
C ASP A 861 16.08 -5.42 -11.33
N VAL A 862 16.41 -6.06 -12.46
CA VAL A 862 16.18 -5.50 -13.81
C VAL A 862 14.69 -5.42 -14.17
N LEU A 863 13.92 -6.45 -13.87
CA LEU A 863 12.48 -6.51 -14.18
C LEU A 863 11.63 -5.48 -13.43
N ARG A 864 12.20 -4.75 -12.47
CA ARG A 864 11.55 -3.57 -11.83
C ARG A 864 11.61 -2.32 -12.70
N TYR A 865 12.55 -2.27 -13.63
CA TYR A 865 12.91 -1.06 -14.38
C TYR A 865 12.82 -1.24 -15.90
N VAL A 866 12.36 -2.40 -16.40
CA VAL A 866 12.27 -2.70 -17.83
C VAL A 866 10.87 -3.10 -18.24
N ASP A 867 10.36 -2.43 -19.25
CA ASP A 867 9.02 -2.60 -19.76
C ASP A 867 9.01 -3.62 -20.88
N THR A 868 8.52 -4.82 -20.59
CA THR A 868 8.35 -5.88 -21.57
C THR A 868 7.59 -5.40 -22.81
N TRP A 869 6.58 -4.54 -22.64
CA TRP A 869 5.82 -3.94 -23.74
C TRP A 869 6.64 -3.05 -24.69
N LEU A 870 7.59 -2.25 -24.17
CA LEU A 870 8.49 -1.43 -24.99
C LEU A 870 9.62 -2.23 -25.63
N VAL A 871 10.11 -3.24 -24.91
CA VAL A 871 11.32 -3.97 -25.26
C VAL A 871 11.03 -5.14 -26.19
N HIS A 872 9.94 -5.89 -25.98
CA HIS A 872 9.60 -7.08 -26.75
C HIS A 872 9.49 -6.83 -28.27
N PRO A 873 8.81 -5.78 -28.77
CA PRO A 873 8.79 -5.46 -30.20
C PRO A 873 10.17 -5.16 -30.82
N ARG A 874 11.20 -4.92 -29.99
CA ARG A 874 12.58 -4.64 -30.42
C ARG A 874 13.56 -5.77 -30.13
N ILE A 875 13.12 -6.91 -29.60
CA ILE A 875 14.01 -8.03 -29.27
C ILE A 875 14.83 -8.48 -30.51
N THR A 876 14.25 -8.47 -31.70
CA THR A 876 14.97 -8.79 -32.96
C THR A 876 16.13 -7.84 -33.30
N THR A 877 16.14 -6.60 -32.78
CA THR A 877 17.24 -5.62 -32.94
C THR A 877 18.16 -5.57 -31.73
N ILE A 878 17.68 -5.93 -30.54
CA ILE A 878 18.46 -6.02 -29.29
C ILE A 878 19.37 -7.26 -29.28
N LEU A 879 18.85 -8.42 -29.70
CA LEU A 879 19.58 -9.69 -29.69
C LEU A 879 20.94 -9.65 -30.43
N PRO A 880 21.08 -9.05 -31.63
CA PRO A 880 22.37 -8.93 -32.32
C PRO A 880 23.35 -7.94 -31.68
N ALA A 881 22.89 -7.11 -30.73
CA ALA A 881 23.69 -6.07 -30.06
C ALA A 881 24.18 -6.49 -28.66
N LEU A 882 23.87 -7.72 -28.22
CA LEU A 882 24.43 -8.32 -27.00
C LEU A 882 25.85 -8.85 -27.27
N PRO A 883 26.82 -8.63 -26.37
CA PRO A 883 28.18 -9.11 -26.57
C PRO A 883 28.26 -10.65 -26.49
N PRO A 884 29.00 -11.33 -27.40
CA PRO A 884 29.04 -12.79 -27.51
C PRO A 884 29.80 -13.52 -26.37
N ALA A 885 30.14 -12.83 -25.28
CA ALA A 885 30.98 -13.33 -24.19
C ALA A 885 30.41 -13.08 -22.78
N ALA A 886 29.16 -12.59 -22.66
CA ALA A 886 28.55 -12.28 -21.36
C ALA A 886 27.69 -13.45 -20.81
N PRO A 887 27.98 -13.96 -19.59
CA PRO A 887 27.09 -14.83 -18.84
C PRO A 887 26.30 -14.05 -17.77
N PRO A 888 25.26 -14.65 -17.17
CA PRO A 888 24.05 -15.15 -17.82
C PRO A 888 22.89 -14.14 -17.71
N ALA A 889 23.02 -13.06 -16.93
CA ALA A 889 21.89 -12.23 -16.50
C ALA A 889 21.19 -11.50 -17.66
N SER A 890 21.89 -10.67 -18.44
CA SER A 890 21.27 -9.87 -19.52
C SER A 890 20.65 -10.75 -20.63
N GLN A 891 21.30 -11.87 -20.97
CA GLN A 891 20.78 -12.83 -21.94
C GLN A 891 19.56 -13.60 -21.40
N LEU A 892 19.59 -14.02 -20.13
CA LEU A 892 18.44 -14.63 -19.45
C LEU A 892 17.26 -13.65 -19.29
N ILE A 893 17.55 -12.38 -19.01
CA ILE A 893 16.54 -11.30 -18.92
C ILE A 893 15.81 -11.13 -20.25
N VAL A 894 16.55 -10.94 -21.35
CA VAL A 894 15.93 -10.79 -22.69
C VAL A 894 15.16 -12.06 -23.07
N ALA A 895 15.65 -13.24 -22.71
CA ALA A 895 14.96 -14.51 -22.94
C ALA A 895 13.67 -14.66 -22.08
N ILE A 896 13.67 -14.16 -20.83
CA ILE A 896 12.47 -14.08 -19.97
C ILE A 896 11.47 -13.05 -20.50
N MET A 897 11.93 -11.93 -21.06
CA MET A 897 11.04 -10.92 -21.67
C MET A 897 10.32 -11.48 -22.91
N GLU A 898 11.04 -12.24 -23.75
CA GLU A 898 10.45 -12.95 -24.89
C GLU A 898 9.44 -14.02 -24.45
N ALA A 899 9.76 -14.74 -23.37
CA ALA A 899 8.89 -15.74 -22.74
C ALA A 899 7.58 -15.15 -22.18
N ILE A 900 7.67 -13.99 -21.52
CA ILE A 900 6.49 -13.28 -20.97
C ILE A 900 5.56 -12.81 -22.11
N GLY A 901 6.12 -12.42 -23.26
CA GLY A 901 5.34 -12.07 -24.46
C GLY A 901 4.62 -13.25 -25.13
N ASN A 902 5.03 -14.49 -24.86
CA ASN A 902 4.52 -15.70 -25.54
C ASN A 902 4.22 -16.84 -24.53
N PRO A 903 3.10 -16.77 -23.79
CA PRO A 903 2.81 -17.67 -22.67
C PRO A 903 2.49 -19.12 -23.06
N VAL A 904 2.83 -20.05 -22.17
CA VAL A 904 2.65 -21.51 -22.35
C VAL A 904 1.31 -21.99 -21.77
N ALA A 905 0.69 -23.00 -22.40
CA ALA A 905 -0.50 -23.66 -21.89
C ALA A 905 -0.26 -24.56 -20.66
N LEU A 906 -1.22 -24.57 -19.73
CA LEU A 906 -1.26 -25.41 -18.52
C LEU A 906 -1.95 -26.78 -18.78
N PRO A 907 -1.72 -27.83 -17.97
CA PRO A 907 -1.01 -27.87 -16.67
C PRO A 907 0.45 -28.39 -16.75
N LEU A 908 1.21 -28.19 -15.66
CA LEU A 908 2.61 -28.60 -15.53
C LEU A 908 2.79 -29.88 -14.67
N PRO A 909 3.82 -30.73 -14.93
CA PRO A 909 4.05 -31.99 -14.20
C PRO A 909 4.97 -31.82 -12.97
N ALA A 910 5.01 -32.84 -12.09
CA ALA A 910 5.24 -32.63 -10.65
C ALA A 910 6.46 -33.35 -10.00
N THR A 911 7.66 -33.34 -10.60
CA THR A 911 8.88 -33.90 -9.95
C THR A 911 10.18 -33.13 -10.27
N LEU A 912 11.28 -33.35 -9.51
CA LEU A 912 12.54 -32.58 -9.60
C LEU A 912 13.25 -32.54 -10.99
N PRO A 913 13.05 -33.45 -11.95
CA PRO A 913 13.59 -33.24 -13.31
C PRO A 913 12.93 -32.06 -14.06
N HIS A 914 11.81 -31.53 -13.57
CA HIS A 914 10.98 -30.54 -14.28
C HIS A 914 11.40 -29.06 -14.10
N HIS A 915 12.35 -28.68 -13.24
CA HIS A 915 12.75 -27.25 -13.13
C HIS A 915 13.49 -26.75 -14.39
N VAL A 916 14.35 -27.62 -14.95
CA VAL A 916 15.02 -27.40 -16.23
C VAL A 916 13.98 -27.40 -17.37
N GLU A 917 12.94 -28.23 -17.26
CA GLU A 917 11.82 -28.23 -18.20
C GLU A 917 10.89 -27.00 -18.04
N TYR A 918 10.76 -26.44 -16.84
CA TYR A 918 10.04 -25.19 -16.56
C TYR A 918 10.76 -24.01 -17.22
N LEU A 919 12.10 -23.93 -17.11
CA LEU A 919 12.88 -22.97 -17.90
C LEU A 919 12.77 -23.23 -19.40
N HIS A 920 12.97 -24.46 -19.89
CA HIS A 920 12.85 -24.75 -21.33
C HIS A 920 11.45 -24.48 -21.90
N ARG A 921 10.39 -24.58 -21.09
CA ARG A 921 9.02 -24.25 -21.50
C ARG A 921 8.75 -22.74 -21.42
N LEU A 922 9.16 -22.04 -20.36
CA LEU A 922 9.15 -20.56 -20.34
C LEU A 922 9.86 -20.03 -21.59
N LEU A 923 11.05 -20.55 -21.85
CA LEU A 923 11.92 -20.21 -22.98
C LEU A 923 11.48 -20.89 -24.30
N GLY A 924 10.22 -21.33 -24.40
CA GLY A 924 9.51 -21.61 -25.64
C GLY A 924 9.63 -23.04 -26.18
N THR A 925 8.49 -23.75 -26.21
CA THR A 925 8.19 -24.73 -27.25
C THR A 925 7.52 -24.05 -28.45
N GLY A 926 8.29 -23.18 -29.12
CA GLY A 926 8.02 -22.51 -30.40
C GLY A 926 9.39 -22.23 -31.03
N THR A 927 9.55 -22.41 -32.35
CA THR A 927 10.82 -22.86 -32.98
C THR A 927 12.09 -22.06 -32.64
N HIS A 928 12.71 -22.41 -31.51
CA HIS A 928 14.09 -22.15 -31.05
C HIS A 928 14.56 -20.69 -31.02
N PHE A 929 15.09 -20.27 -29.86
CA PHE A 929 16.08 -19.18 -29.82
C PHE A 929 17.21 -19.49 -30.81
N ARG A 930 17.65 -18.47 -31.57
CA ARG A 930 18.78 -18.63 -32.51
C ARG A 930 20.01 -19.16 -31.76
N ASP A 931 20.66 -20.19 -32.31
CA ASP A 931 21.84 -20.85 -31.71
C ASP A 931 22.95 -19.88 -31.26
N ALA A 932 23.07 -18.75 -31.96
CA ALA A 932 23.99 -17.65 -31.65
C ALA A 932 23.84 -17.04 -30.23
N LEU A 933 22.74 -17.30 -29.53
CA LEU A 933 22.46 -16.80 -28.18
C LEU A 933 22.88 -17.75 -27.06
N ASN A 934 23.24 -19.01 -27.38
CA ASN A 934 23.66 -20.03 -26.41
C ASN A 934 22.75 -20.22 -25.17
N ILE A 935 21.46 -19.86 -25.25
CA ILE A 935 20.53 -19.92 -24.10
C ILE A 935 20.44 -21.34 -23.51
N SER A 936 20.49 -22.38 -24.34
CA SER A 936 20.56 -23.79 -23.89
C SER A 936 21.87 -24.12 -23.15
N GLY A 937 22.98 -23.49 -23.52
CA GLY A 937 24.27 -23.59 -22.82
C GLY A 937 24.34 -22.78 -21.52
N ILE A 938 23.45 -21.80 -21.35
CA ILE A 938 23.27 -21.02 -20.12
C ILE A 938 22.33 -21.75 -19.16
N ALA A 939 21.19 -22.25 -19.66
CA ALA A 939 20.22 -23.00 -18.88
C ALA A 939 20.80 -24.31 -18.31
N SER A 940 21.75 -24.94 -19.02
CA SER A 940 22.45 -26.16 -18.55
C SER A 940 23.43 -25.93 -17.38
N GLY A 941 23.67 -24.66 -16.99
CA GLY A 941 24.41 -24.31 -15.78
C GLY A 941 23.56 -24.29 -14.50
N PHE A 942 22.22 -24.29 -14.60
CA PHE A 942 21.33 -24.35 -13.44
C PHE A 942 21.02 -25.80 -13.07
N THR A 943 21.25 -26.17 -11.81
CA THR A 943 21.15 -27.58 -11.35
C THR A 943 19.96 -27.83 -10.41
N THR A 944 19.38 -26.77 -9.86
CA THR A 944 18.28 -26.82 -8.89
C THR A 944 17.27 -25.69 -9.14
N GLU A 945 16.06 -25.82 -8.57
CA GLU A 945 15.07 -24.73 -8.53
C GLU A 945 15.62 -23.49 -7.81
N GLU A 946 16.43 -23.70 -6.77
CA GLU A 946 17.12 -22.67 -6.00
C GLU A 946 18.02 -21.81 -6.91
N ASP A 947 18.86 -22.44 -7.75
CA ASP A 947 19.76 -21.75 -8.68
C ASP A 947 18.97 -20.83 -9.66
N ILE A 948 17.82 -21.31 -10.10
CA ILE A 948 16.94 -20.61 -11.05
C ILE A 948 16.25 -19.43 -10.36
N LEU A 949 15.69 -19.65 -9.16
CA LEU A 949 15.03 -18.61 -8.37
C LEU A 949 16.01 -17.51 -7.97
N VAL A 950 17.24 -17.87 -7.56
CA VAL A 950 18.34 -16.93 -7.30
C VAL A 950 18.70 -16.14 -8.56
N ALA A 951 18.85 -16.79 -9.72
CA ALA A 951 19.15 -16.11 -10.98
C ALA A 951 18.07 -15.09 -11.38
N ILE A 952 16.79 -15.42 -11.18
CA ILE A 952 15.67 -14.50 -11.47
C ILE A 952 15.34 -13.54 -10.30
N GLY A 953 16.18 -13.48 -9.26
CA GLY A 953 16.06 -12.51 -8.16
C GLY A 953 14.97 -12.81 -7.13
N ARG A 954 14.41 -14.02 -7.12
CA ARG A 954 13.52 -14.51 -6.07
C ARG A 954 14.35 -15.18 -4.99
N ASN A 955 14.71 -14.42 -3.96
CA ASN A 955 15.53 -14.88 -2.83
C ASN A 955 14.88 -16.06 -2.09
N PRO A 956 15.41 -17.28 -2.19
CA PRO A 956 14.98 -18.40 -1.37
C PRO A 956 15.85 -18.47 -0.10
N ARG A 957 15.37 -19.17 0.91
CA ARG A 957 15.77 -19.00 2.33
C ARG A 957 17.29 -19.00 2.54
N ARG A 958 17.82 -17.98 3.23
CA ARG A 958 19.19 -17.97 3.78
C ARG A 958 19.42 -19.24 4.64
N SER A 959 20.08 -20.24 4.06
CA SER A 959 20.56 -21.43 4.76
C SER A 959 22.09 -21.47 4.70
N THR A 960 22.73 -21.24 5.84
CA THR A 960 24.18 -21.33 5.99
C THR A 960 24.57 -22.71 6.51
N SER A 961 25.04 -23.62 5.63
CA SER A 961 26.35 -24.28 5.79
C SER A 961 26.54 -25.50 4.87
N THR A 962 27.70 -25.51 4.23
CA THR A 962 28.37 -26.59 3.50
C THR A 962 28.34 -28.01 4.12
N ALA A 963 28.06 -29.02 3.28
CA ALA A 963 28.70 -30.35 3.31
C ALA A 963 28.59 -31.07 1.94
N THR A 964 29.55 -31.93 1.61
CA THR A 964 29.86 -32.38 0.23
C THR A 964 29.23 -33.70 -0.24
N SER A 965 28.71 -33.68 -1.48
CA SER A 965 28.74 -34.72 -2.54
C SER A 965 28.59 -36.22 -2.22
N GLY A 966 27.61 -36.87 -2.87
CA GLY A 966 27.59 -38.34 -3.10
C GLY A 966 26.38 -38.79 -3.92
N SER A 967 26.58 -39.19 -5.18
CA SER A 967 25.51 -39.57 -6.13
C SER A 967 25.21 -41.07 -6.13
N ALA A 968 23.92 -41.44 -6.14
CA ALA A 968 23.39 -42.64 -6.81
C ALA A 968 21.86 -42.55 -6.99
N SER A 969 21.34 -43.08 -8.11
CA SER A 969 19.92 -43.10 -8.45
C SER A 969 19.20 -44.37 -7.99
N PHE A 970 17.87 -44.31 -7.76
CA PHE A 970 16.84 -45.28 -8.21
C PHE A 970 15.50 -45.16 -7.42
N GLY A 971 14.38 -45.18 -8.16
CA GLY A 971 13.08 -45.66 -7.65
C GLY A 971 12.22 -44.64 -6.88
N ALA A 972 10.89 -44.81 -6.98
CA ALA A 972 9.92 -43.97 -6.28
C ALA A 972 10.05 -44.12 -4.75
N SER A 973 10.45 -43.05 -4.07
CA SER A 973 10.41 -42.98 -2.61
C SER A 973 8.98 -42.73 -2.13
N LEU A 974 8.52 -43.55 -1.18
CA LEU A 974 7.41 -43.18 -0.31
C LEU A 974 7.78 -41.89 0.44
N PRO A 975 6.80 -41.05 0.86
CA PRO A 975 7.10 -39.95 1.78
C PRO A 975 7.82 -40.52 3.01
N ALA A 976 8.92 -39.86 3.41
CA ALA A 976 9.73 -40.31 4.53
C ALA A 976 8.84 -40.48 5.77
N ALA A 977 8.89 -41.65 6.39
CA ALA A 977 8.14 -41.92 7.61
C ALA A 977 8.53 -40.91 8.71
N ASN A 978 7.55 -40.52 9.52
CA ASN A 978 7.69 -39.50 10.56
C ASN A 978 7.23 -39.97 11.95
N VAL A 979 6.99 -41.29 12.10
CA VAL A 979 6.65 -41.94 13.37
C VAL A 979 7.38 -43.28 13.44
N ASP A 980 8.05 -43.55 14.56
CA ASP A 980 8.48 -44.89 14.99
C ASP A 980 7.37 -45.54 15.84
N LEU A 981 6.81 -46.64 15.33
CA LEU A 981 5.77 -47.41 16.01
C LEU A 981 6.31 -48.52 16.92
N ASN A 982 7.57 -48.91 16.75
CA ASN A 982 8.14 -50.13 17.32
C ASN A 982 9.16 -49.87 18.45
N ARG A 983 9.81 -48.70 18.47
CA ARG A 983 10.91 -48.32 19.39
C ARG A 983 12.02 -49.36 19.49
N ASP A 984 12.42 -49.87 18.35
CA ASP A 984 13.62 -50.69 18.27
C ASP A 984 14.89 -49.85 18.49
N ALA A 985 16.02 -50.51 18.68
CA ALA A 985 17.29 -49.85 18.98
C ALA A 985 17.84 -49.00 17.81
N THR A 986 17.19 -49.00 16.65
CA THR A 986 17.56 -48.16 15.50
C THR A 986 16.80 -46.83 15.48
N ASN A 987 15.69 -46.71 16.24
CA ASN A 987 14.87 -45.51 16.36
C ASN A 987 14.48 -44.91 14.99
N MET A 988 14.22 -45.79 14.02
CA MET A 988 13.87 -45.42 12.65
C MET A 988 12.37 -45.25 12.51
N ASN A 989 11.94 -44.11 11.98
CA ASN A 989 10.54 -43.91 11.64
C ASN A 989 10.10 -44.99 10.62
N ASP A 990 9.05 -45.75 10.95
CA ASP A 990 8.55 -46.88 10.14
C ASP A 990 7.11 -46.67 9.62
N PHE A 991 6.49 -45.55 9.97
CA PHE A 991 5.15 -45.17 9.54
C PHE A 991 5.01 -43.68 9.19
N TYR A 992 4.17 -43.37 8.20
CA TYR A 992 3.85 -41.99 7.80
C TYR A 992 2.43 -41.59 8.26
N LEU A 993 2.38 -40.54 9.07
CA LEU A 993 1.18 -39.78 9.41
C LEU A 993 1.23 -38.42 8.71
N GLU A 994 0.11 -37.96 8.15
CA GLU A 994 -0.03 -36.57 7.75
C GLU A 994 -0.13 -35.69 9.03
N PRO A 995 0.70 -34.65 9.21
CA PRO A 995 0.68 -33.81 10.41
C PRO A 995 -0.70 -33.21 10.68
N PHE A 996 -1.19 -33.33 11.92
CA PHE A 996 -2.52 -32.86 12.31
C PHE A 996 -2.60 -32.66 13.82
N TRP A 997 -1.95 -31.60 14.30
CA TRP A 997 -1.92 -31.23 15.72
C TRP A 997 -3.29 -30.69 16.19
N ARG A 998 -4.05 -31.49 16.94
CA ARG A 998 -5.34 -31.11 17.53
C ARG A 998 -5.59 -31.81 18.86
N THR A 999 -6.37 -31.17 19.73
CA THR A 999 -6.95 -31.85 20.90
C THR A 999 -8.36 -32.34 20.55
N GLY A 1000 -8.74 -33.52 21.03
CA GLY A 1000 -10.11 -34.05 20.87
C GLY A 1000 -10.60 -34.77 22.13
N THR A 1001 -11.91 -34.98 22.23
CA THR A 1001 -12.56 -35.72 23.33
C THR A 1001 -13.23 -36.98 22.80
N VAL A 1002 -13.07 -38.10 23.49
CA VAL A 1002 -13.78 -39.35 23.18
C VAL A 1002 -15.25 -39.20 23.54
N ASP A 1003 -16.15 -39.19 22.56
CA ASP A 1003 -17.56 -38.83 22.80
C ASP A 1003 -18.56 -39.84 22.22
N HIS A 1004 -18.34 -40.36 21.02
CA HIS A 1004 -19.33 -41.21 20.33
C HIS A 1004 -19.28 -42.71 20.71
N CYS A 1005 -18.56 -43.07 21.79
CA CYS A 1005 -18.55 -44.43 22.33
C CYS A 1005 -18.26 -44.45 23.84
N SER A 1006 -18.61 -45.55 24.52
CA SER A 1006 -18.33 -45.73 25.95
C SER A 1006 -16.84 -46.00 26.24
N ARG A 1007 -16.17 -46.73 25.34
CA ARG A 1007 -14.72 -46.99 25.36
C ARG A 1007 -14.18 -47.08 23.93
N LEU A 1008 -13.22 -46.21 23.59
CA LEU A 1008 -12.55 -46.15 22.29
C LEU A 1008 -11.35 -47.09 22.25
N ASN A 1009 -11.31 -48.00 21.28
CA ASN A 1009 -10.23 -48.97 21.12
C ASN A 1009 -8.95 -48.30 20.57
N VAL A 1010 -7.82 -48.51 21.27
CA VAL A 1010 -6.48 -48.02 20.88
C VAL A 1010 -5.69 -49.16 20.21
N ARG A 1011 -4.96 -48.84 19.13
CA ARG A 1011 -4.27 -49.83 18.27
C ARG A 1011 -2.81 -49.44 17.96
N ALA A 1012 -1.98 -50.44 17.63
CA ALA A 1012 -0.57 -50.23 17.29
C ALA A 1012 -0.37 -49.57 15.91
N ARG A 1013 -1.23 -49.96 14.95
CA ARG A 1013 -1.28 -49.48 13.57
C ARG A 1013 -2.76 -49.25 13.21
N PRO A 1014 -3.06 -48.40 12.22
CA PRO A 1014 -4.41 -48.38 11.63
C PRO A 1014 -4.71 -49.76 11.02
N TRP A 1015 -6.00 -50.07 10.79
CA TRP A 1015 -6.54 -51.37 10.32
C TRP A 1015 -6.16 -52.66 11.09
N MET A 1016 -5.25 -52.64 12.06
CA MET A 1016 -4.88 -53.81 12.85
C MET A 1016 -6.06 -54.27 13.74
N SER A 1017 -6.52 -55.51 13.60
CA SER A 1017 -7.70 -56.02 14.34
C SER A 1017 -7.46 -56.14 15.85
N GLN A 1018 -6.21 -56.36 16.28
CA GLN A 1018 -5.81 -56.41 17.68
C GLN A 1018 -6.03 -55.07 18.39
N ARG A 1019 -6.67 -55.13 19.56
CA ARG A 1019 -6.84 -54.01 20.49
C ARG A 1019 -5.72 -54.04 21.52
N LEU A 1020 -5.01 -52.93 21.68
CA LEU A 1020 -4.00 -52.80 22.73
C LEU A 1020 -4.62 -52.33 24.04
N ASP A 1021 -5.46 -51.30 23.98
CA ASP A 1021 -6.03 -50.64 25.15
C ASP A 1021 -7.39 -49.97 24.81
N THR A 1022 -8.01 -49.30 25.79
CA THR A 1022 -9.26 -48.55 25.62
C THR A 1022 -9.30 -47.25 26.42
N ILE A 1023 -9.62 -46.15 25.75
CA ILE A 1023 -9.83 -44.83 26.37
C ILE A 1023 -11.33 -44.65 26.65
N PRO A 1024 -11.78 -44.37 27.88
CA PRO A 1024 -13.20 -44.20 28.20
C PRO A 1024 -13.76 -42.85 27.71
N ARG A 1025 -15.10 -42.76 27.62
CA ARG A 1025 -15.80 -41.51 27.22
C ARG A 1025 -15.41 -40.33 28.10
N GLY A 1026 -15.39 -39.13 27.50
CA GLY A 1026 -15.07 -37.87 28.15
C GLY A 1026 -13.57 -37.62 28.36
N HIS A 1027 -12.71 -38.57 27.99
CA HIS A 1027 -11.26 -38.37 28.05
C HIS A 1027 -10.75 -37.57 26.86
N VAL A 1028 -9.83 -36.65 27.15
CA VAL A 1028 -9.14 -35.80 26.19
C VAL A 1028 -7.93 -36.53 25.64
N VAL A 1029 -7.72 -36.46 24.32
CA VAL A 1029 -6.59 -37.05 23.60
C VAL A 1029 -5.84 -36.00 22.79
N GLN A 1030 -4.52 -36.08 22.79
CA GLN A 1030 -3.66 -35.28 21.92
C GLN A 1030 -3.46 -36.02 20.60
N ILE A 1031 -3.94 -35.43 19.51
CA ILE A 1031 -3.80 -35.92 18.14
C ILE A 1031 -2.58 -35.24 17.52
N VAL A 1032 -1.66 -36.05 17.00
CA VAL A 1032 -0.42 -35.58 16.37
C VAL A 1032 -0.51 -35.60 14.84
N GLY A 1033 -1.31 -36.53 14.31
CA GLY A 1033 -1.40 -36.76 12.87
C GLY A 1033 -2.65 -37.54 12.46
N ARG A 1034 -2.88 -37.60 11.15
CA ARG A 1034 -4.01 -38.31 10.55
C ARG A 1034 -3.56 -39.25 9.43
N HIS A 1035 -4.27 -40.36 9.27
CA HIS A 1035 -4.08 -41.27 8.15
C HIS A 1035 -5.42 -41.90 7.78
N ARG A 1036 -5.97 -41.52 6.62
CA ARG A 1036 -7.31 -41.96 6.15
C ARG A 1036 -8.36 -41.75 7.25
N ASN A 1037 -9.00 -42.80 7.76
CA ASN A 1037 -10.04 -42.72 8.80
C ASN A 1037 -9.49 -42.85 10.24
N TRP A 1038 -8.19 -42.65 10.43
CA TRP A 1038 -7.51 -42.78 11.72
C TRP A 1038 -6.85 -41.48 12.15
N TYR A 1039 -6.86 -41.23 13.46
CA TYR A 1039 -5.99 -40.28 14.13
C TYR A 1039 -4.85 -41.05 14.81
N GLY A 1040 -3.64 -40.52 14.70
CA GLY A 1040 -2.51 -40.86 15.54
C GLY A 1040 -2.56 -40.00 16.80
N ILE A 1041 -2.57 -40.64 17.97
CA ILE A 1041 -2.60 -40.02 19.28
C ILE A 1041 -1.38 -40.44 20.11
N GLU A 1042 -0.96 -39.59 21.03
CA GLU A 1042 -0.04 -40.00 22.09
C GLU A 1042 -0.80 -40.86 23.13
N HIS A 1043 -0.39 -42.11 23.33
CA HIS A 1043 -0.98 -42.98 24.35
C HIS A 1043 0.03 -44.00 24.88
N GLY A 1044 0.14 -44.12 26.20
CA GLY A 1044 1.10 -45.02 26.84
C GLY A 1044 2.57 -44.70 26.53
N GLY A 1045 2.89 -43.42 26.30
CA GLY A 1045 4.23 -42.97 25.94
C GLY A 1045 4.67 -43.34 24.51
N LEU A 1046 3.72 -43.64 23.62
CA LEU A 1046 3.96 -44.04 22.22
C LEU A 1046 2.88 -43.43 21.32
N ILE A 1047 3.13 -43.35 20.00
CA ILE A 1047 2.07 -43.03 19.04
C ILE A 1047 1.20 -44.28 18.81
N ARG A 1048 -0.12 -44.07 18.84
CA ARG A 1048 -1.16 -45.09 18.73
C ARG A 1048 -2.33 -44.62 17.89
N PHE A 1049 -3.10 -45.54 17.34
CA PHE A 1049 -4.16 -45.23 16.38
C PHE A 1049 -5.55 -45.46 16.97
N VAL A 1050 -6.41 -44.48 16.72
CA VAL A 1050 -7.83 -44.46 17.08
C VAL A 1050 -8.66 -44.00 15.87
N TYR A 1051 -9.90 -44.46 15.78
CA TYR A 1051 -10.75 -44.19 14.61
C TYR A 1051 -11.41 -42.81 14.76
N LYS A 1052 -11.40 -42.00 13.70
CA LYS A 1052 -11.74 -40.56 13.74
C LYS A 1052 -13.14 -40.29 14.30
N ASP A 1053 -14.14 -41.06 13.84
CA ASP A 1053 -15.56 -40.86 14.11
C ASP A 1053 -15.95 -40.94 15.60
N TYR A 1054 -15.06 -41.43 16.47
CA TYR A 1054 -15.30 -41.49 17.91
C TYR A 1054 -14.78 -40.27 18.69
N ILE A 1055 -14.06 -39.36 18.03
CA ILE A 1055 -13.41 -38.20 18.65
C ILE A 1055 -14.05 -36.91 18.12
N THR A 1056 -14.59 -36.12 19.03
CA THR A 1056 -15.02 -34.75 18.77
C THR A 1056 -13.80 -33.84 18.96
N LEU A 1057 -13.39 -33.10 17.94
CA LEU A 1057 -12.30 -32.13 18.06
C LEU A 1057 -12.73 -30.98 18.98
N ILE A 1058 -11.82 -30.51 19.83
CA ILE A 1058 -12.03 -29.29 20.63
C ILE A 1058 -11.68 -28.10 19.73
N SER A 1059 -12.55 -27.09 19.72
CA SER A 1059 -12.41 -25.82 19.00
C SER A 1059 -11.36 -24.91 19.61
#